data_AF-A0A2H6KAG3-F1
#
_entry.id   AF-A0A2H6KAG3-F1
#
_cell.length_a   1.000
_cell.length_b   1.000
_cell.length_c   1.000
_cell.angle_alpha   90.00
_cell.angle_beta   90.00
_cell.angle_gamma   90.00
#
_symmetry.space_group_name_H-M   'P 1'
#
loop_
_entity.id
_entity.type
_entity.pdbx_description
1 polymer ?
#
loop_
_entity_poly.entity_id
_entity_poly.type
_entity_poly.pdbx_seq_one_letter_code
_entity_poly.pdbx_strand_id
1 'polypeptide(L)'
;MAFLHGVLESVKDDESVKKYDGYITVKDGKLNNVLAGLQKSIGQGSGALSKQITEMRTDRLTHELGAASKDLTTQLDKWKKSLSNISTALNNIEKQNVNVLDTALKTQLAHKIEPLKASLKVLLGSAENGTFEGQVRRVDETLLWQKKRVDMEIKGMSEGLKRHLEYEFGNVDQKIIRLETTKRQHFERVKESLHGDQGLLKKFDYYYKPNTVGQFEFIRDELEKYVKNNGGTMFLTNLKAVQLNVSQLAKNVKTGMFKLRNDLENEIKTYLNKYVQEVKSRVNEIKSGVGKEREDNNGNDRSVCRNWEKLKDEIVKLVNGIFGAGENKTSGLNQIITGVQLYATEFKSNFERTATSIVEKIINSGAVQRCLRSSISHSRGNSNDGLQGQDVRVVLPQMTLRIKGQITGELHSIIRKPEPNAEIKTTGTVDEMLISIKDYLNAVAKNVEQKINEAEASVKSLDSAILGKKGPNPAIGQLFLKHACTTLLTAVSEWATEMAKEIGNFIDKSSIKNLKEAVNKYQIFRPIFGNPGQPGNRITEALNAVKEKIEKLHNNLTTAASPSSTTDTPKFDPADPANPEDNLEDKIKGILNKEMGTNGFATSNIDLSNKMQSFHAAEQALQSAVATTLADLTELKRIPDYIEKRKKDATEKMDELKQKIEDIAQDIDKVDDFLQTAIDAMRRTLSDASTNANIALDNLQSQLLAITADAFDEVTRQVKQLFANQHVADLKSLQSLVQTQKTEIERIIRLDKFSGVKGLLKQLKDDIRRKSNNDNKLVALKDASNHNDFKTFVEKMHAYFDLIYDYVKYQMEEYVKKQSPLETSDAIDKLVRVKQKLDKTLEGLTTSNHFDYTFKTNVDALNGALNYFAPSKFGGPCTVLLDVVKEGVQALAGQLGKAYVNTYSGLNFTESLLADKNDSASPTHGTDANQKTLTDYGEHCSKACLTILNTIYHDISKLKYRCENYWKTEKISETNGDKDNPLGLFLQRCGFVIAKKQDSKDGESQCITSVTGGQIHKKLVSSSVSATSSSNSRPVIGTIEDIFTYLTTYNKIGHIASFAAKRHPCSVNEMLCWLTGLPHNGAFSELDKHLENLSNDKHLRRIYPYSM
;
A
#
# COMPACT_ATOMS: atom_id res chain seq x y z
N MET A 1 38.55 55.27 20.65
CA MET A 1 39.60 54.22 20.74
C MET A 1 39.74 53.63 22.13
N ALA A 2 39.98 54.42 23.19
CA ALA A 2 40.11 53.89 24.57
C ALA A 2 38.93 53.02 25.02
N PHE A 3 37.70 53.43 24.69
CA PHE A 3 36.51 52.61 24.90
C PHE A 3 36.61 51.22 24.27
N LEU A 4 36.96 51.14 22.97
CA LEU A 4 37.09 49.87 22.27
C LEU A 4 38.22 49.00 22.84
N HIS A 5 39.31 49.62 23.27
CA HIS A 5 40.39 48.92 23.94
C HIS A 5 39.91 48.27 25.24
N GLY A 6 39.25 49.01 26.13
CA GLY A 6 38.69 48.45 27.38
C GLY A 6 37.68 47.33 27.11
N VAL A 7 36.82 47.51 26.11
CA VAL A 7 35.87 46.49 25.66
C VAL A 7 36.58 45.22 25.20
N LEU A 8 37.52 45.31 24.27
CA LEU A 8 38.21 44.13 23.71
C LEU A 8 39.12 43.45 24.73
N GLU A 9 39.78 44.22 25.59
CA GLU A 9 40.63 43.72 26.67
C GLU A 9 39.84 42.87 27.66
N SER A 10 38.59 43.26 27.98
CA SER A 10 37.73 42.52 28.92
C SER A 10 37.21 41.18 28.38
N VAL A 11 37.15 40.98 27.06
CA VAL A 11 36.66 39.73 26.43
C VAL A 11 37.77 38.89 25.81
N LYS A 12 39.02 39.37 25.79
CA LYS A 12 40.16 38.63 25.20
C LYS A 12 40.32 37.23 25.81
N ASP A 13 39.97 37.10 27.08
CA ASP A 13 40.11 35.87 27.83
C ASP A 13 38.88 34.94 27.76
N ASP A 14 37.80 35.39 27.14
CA ASP A 14 36.59 34.60 26.92
C ASP A 14 36.88 33.40 26.00
N GLU A 15 36.34 32.22 26.33
CA GLU A 15 36.63 30.99 25.60
C GLU A 15 36.16 31.05 24.15
N SER A 16 35.05 31.75 23.85
CA SER A 16 34.60 31.96 22.48
C SER A 16 35.63 32.78 21.70
N VAL A 17 36.20 33.80 22.33
CA VAL A 17 37.20 34.68 21.69
C VAL A 17 38.50 33.91 21.47
N LYS A 18 39.04 33.23 22.48
CA LYS A 18 40.26 32.39 22.35
C LYS A 18 40.10 31.29 21.30
N LYS A 19 38.96 30.60 21.31
CA LYS A 19 38.71 29.48 20.39
C LYS A 19 38.72 29.95 18.95
N TYR A 20 38.08 31.09 18.66
CA TYR A 20 37.94 31.57 17.31
C TYR A 20 39.10 32.44 16.81
N ASP A 21 39.89 33.04 17.71
CA ASP A 21 41.10 33.81 17.39
C ASP A 21 42.13 32.98 16.60
N GLY A 22 42.30 31.70 16.97
CA GLY A 22 43.18 30.75 16.26
C GLY A 22 42.78 30.43 14.81
N TYR A 23 41.59 30.85 14.34
CA TYR A 23 41.12 30.67 12.97
C TYR A 23 41.24 31.94 12.11
N ILE A 24 41.87 33.00 12.63
CA ILE A 24 41.99 34.30 11.97
C ILE A 24 43.30 34.39 11.19
N THR A 25 43.23 34.44 9.86
CA THR A 25 44.38 34.71 8.96
C THR A 25 44.27 36.13 8.41
N VAL A 26 44.44 37.15 9.26
CA VAL A 26 44.33 38.55 8.82
C VAL A 26 45.73 39.14 8.63
N LYS A 27 46.13 39.34 7.37
CA LYS A 27 47.42 39.95 7.01
C LYS A 27 47.58 41.43 7.41
N ASP A 28 46.50 42.13 7.79
CA ASP A 28 46.50 43.60 7.93
C ASP A 28 46.10 44.14 9.33
N GLY A 29 45.89 43.32 10.35
CA GLY A 29 45.62 43.77 11.74
C GLY A 29 44.39 44.67 11.97
N LYS A 30 43.54 44.90 10.97
CA LYS A 30 42.38 45.81 11.06
C LYS A 30 41.20 45.14 11.78
N LEU A 31 40.63 45.84 12.78
CA LEU A 31 39.50 45.40 13.61
C LEU A 31 38.31 44.82 12.80
N ASN A 32 37.93 45.44 11.69
CA ASN A 32 36.82 44.96 10.84
C ASN A 32 37.09 43.59 10.18
N ASN A 33 38.36 43.27 9.88
CA ASN A 33 38.75 42.02 9.23
C ASN A 33 38.79 40.86 10.23
N VAL A 34 39.24 41.14 11.47
CA VAL A 34 39.20 40.20 12.60
C VAL A 34 37.75 39.78 12.89
N LEU A 35 36.82 40.75 12.98
CA LEU A 35 35.39 40.50 13.18
C LEU A 35 34.74 39.74 12.00
N ALA A 36 35.23 39.93 10.76
CA ALA A 36 34.73 39.23 9.58
C ALA A 36 35.23 37.77 9.49
N GLY A 37 36.47 37.49 9.90
CA GLY A 37 37.03 36.13 9.95
C GLY A 37 36.27 35.23 10.91
N LEU A 38 35.98 35.74 12.11
CA LEU A 38 35.17 35.08 13.14
C LEU A 38 33.75 34.69 12.63
N GLN A 39 33.11 35.58 11.88
CA GLN A 39 31.76 35.38 11.34
C GLN A 39 31.69 34.33 10.22
N LYS A 40 32.75 34.20 9.42
CA LYS A 40 32.85 33.25 8.30
C LYS A 40 33.01 31.81 8.81
N SER A 41 33.84 31.60 9.82
CA SER A 41 34.06 30.28 10.44
C SER A 41 32.79 29.71 11.08
N ILE A 42 31.98 30.56 11.74
CA ILE A 42 30.66 30.20 12.30
C ILE A 42 29.64 29.81 11.19
N GLY A 43 29.74 30.42 10.01
CA GLY A 43 28.87 30.13 8.86
C GLY A 43 29.21 28.84 8.10
N GLN A 44 30.48 28.46 8.07
CA GLN A 44 30.95 27.26 7.34
C GLN A 44 30.53 25.95 8.04
N GLY A 45 30.58 25.89 9.38
CA GLY A 45 30.17 24.70 10.15
C GLY A 45 28.67 24.38 10.04
N SER A 46 27.80 25.40 9.90
CA SER A 46 26.34 25.24 9.78
C SER A 46 25.86 24.92 8.37
N GLY A 47 26.54 25.44 7.33
CA GLY A 47 26.23 25.15 5.93
C GLY A 47 26.55 23.72 5.50
N ALA A 48 27.64 23.14 6.01
CA ALA A 48 28.05 21.77 5.71
C ALA A 48 27.06 20.71 6.24
N LEU A 49 26.50 20.94 7.43
CA LEU A 49 25.50 20.07 8.06
C LEU A 49 24.17 20.03 7.28
N SER A 50 23.70 21.20 6.82
CA SER A 50 22.46 21.30 6.05
C SER A 50 22.56 20.61 4.68
N LYS A 51 23.74 20.65 4.05
CA LYS A 51 24.02 20.01 2.76
C LYS A 51 24.01 18.47 2.87
N GLN A 52 24.66 17.91 3.88
CA GLN A 52 24.69 16.45 4.10
C GLN A 52 23.31 15.87 4.49
N ILE A 53 22.50 16.61 5.26
CA ILE A 53 21.11 16.23 5.56
C ILE A 53 20.21 16.29 4.31
N THR A 54 20.53 17.16 3.35
CA THR A 54 19.81 17.27 2.06
C THR A 54 20.24 16.18 1.06
N GLU A 55 21.49 15.70 1.16
CA GLU A 55 22.00 14.55 0.40
C GLU A 55 21.51 13.20 0.93
N MET A 56 21.03 13.12 2.19
CA MET A 56 20.24 11.99 2.74
C MET A 56 18.81 11.90 2.16
N ARG A 57 18.66 12.15 0.85
CA ARG A 57 17.37 12.16 0.18
C ARG A 57 16.83 10.72 0.08
N THR A 58 15.88 10.43 0.94
CA THR A 58 15.15 9.16 1.09
C THR A 58 14.56 8.65 -0.22
N ASP A 59 14.28 9.52 -1.20
CA ASP A 59 13.65 9.21 -2.49
C ASP A 59 14.39 8.10 -3.29
N ARG A 60 15.72 8.14 -3.32
CA ARG A 60 16.54 7.15 -4.06
C ARG A 60 16.59 5.79 -3.34
N LEU A 61 16.58 5.80 -2.00
CA LEU A 61 16.56 4.60 -1.16
C LEU A 61 15.16 3.97 -1.08
N THR A 62 14.08 4.76 -1.08
CA THR A 62 12.71 4.26 -1.20
C THR A 62 12.47 3.58 -2.55
N HIS A 63 13.11 4.06 -3.62
CA HIS A 63 13.05 3.40 -4.93
C HIS A 63 13.92 2.11 -4.96
N GLU A 64 15.10 2.13 -4.34
CA GLU A 64 16.00 0.96 -4.30
C GLU A 64 15.56 -0.16 -3.33
N LEU A 65 14.79 0.15 -2.29
CA LEU A 65 14.15 -0.79 -1.36
C LEU A 65 12.73 -1.16 -1.79
N GLY A 66 12.00 -0.25 -2.45
CA GLY A 66 10.65 -0.49 -2.99
C GLY A 66 10.62 -1.34 -4.27
N ALA A 67 11.78 -1.64 -4.85
CA ALA A 67 11.91 -2.65 -5.89
C ALA A 67 11.69 -4.05 -5.26
N ALA A 68 10.42 -4.48 -5.20
CA ALA A 68 9.95 -5.76 -4.65
C ALA A 68 10.55 -7.02 -5.34
N SER A 69 11.49 -6.84 -6.28
CA SER A 69 12.09 -7.93 -7.06
C SER A 69 13.25 -8.63 -6.33
N LYS A 70 13.91 -7.99 -5.35
CA LYS A 70 15.08 -8.58 -4.67
C LYS A 70 14.69 -9.38 -3.43
N ASP A 71 15.42 -10.45 -3.12
CA ASP A 71 15.24 -11.25 -1.90
C ASP A 71 15.41 -10.42 -0.61
N LEU A 72 14.85 -10.89 0.50
CA LEU A 72 14.84 -10.14 1.75
C LEU A 72 16.27 -9.95 2.30
N THR A 73 17.16 -10.91 2.05
CA THR A 73 18.58 -10.83 2.42
C THR A 73 19.27 -9.64 1.75
N THR A 74 19.04 -9.45 0.44
CA THR A 74 19.55 -8.31 -0.32
C THR A 74 18.94 -6.99 0.14
N GLN A 75 17.66 -6.99 0.52
CA GLN A 75 17.01 -5.81 1.10
C GLN A 75 17.63 -5.44 2.46
N LEU A 76 17.91 -6.43 3.31
CA LEU A 76 18.59 -6.24 4.60
C LEU A 76 20.02 -5.70 4.42
N ASP A 77 20.78 -6.19 3.44
CA ASP A 77 22.13 -5.69 3.16
C ASP A 77 22.13 -4.23 2.70
N LYS A 78 21.18 -3.86 1.83
CA LYS A 78 20.99 -2.47 1.44
C LYS A 78 20.59 -1.59 2.63
N TRP A 79 19.73 -2.11 3.51
CA TRP A 79 19.34 -1.45 4.75
C TRP A 79 20.55 -1.18 5.65
N LYS A 80 21.37 -2.20 5.93
CA LYS A 80 22.63 -2.08 6.70
C LYS A 80 23.56 -1.04 6.10
N LYS A 81 23.81 -1.08 4.79
CA LYS A 81 24.67 -0.10 4.10
C LYS A 81 24.15 1.32 4.25
N SER A 82 22.84 1.51 4.17
CA SER A 82 22.19 2.82 4.31
C SER A 82 22.36 3.39 5.71
N LEU A 83 22.09 2.58 6.74
CA LEU A 83 22.30 2.97 8.14
C LEU A 83 23.77 3.27 8.44
N SER A 84 24.68 2.45 7.91
CA SER A 84 26.14 2.64 8.06
C SER A 84 26.60 3.96 7.43
N ASN A 85 26.16 4.27 6.21
CA ASN A 85 26.47 5.54 5.54
C ASN A 85 25.98 6.75 6.35
N ILE A 86 24.76 6.68 6.91
CA ILE A 86 24.21 7.74 7.77
C ILE A 86 25.05 7.87 9.06
N SER A 87 25.49 6.75 9.62
CA SER A 87 26.34 6.72 10.82
C SER A 87 27.68 7.38 10.57
N THR A 88 28.33 7.04 9.45
CA THR A 88 29.58 7.67 9.01
C THR A 88 29.40 9.17 8.80
N ALA A 89 28.32 9.60 8.14
CA ALA A 89 28.03 11.02 7.94
C ALA A 89 27.86 11.76 9.29
N LEU A 90 27.11 11.19 10.23
CA LEU A 90 26.88 11.79 11.54
C LEU A 90 28.17 11.89 12.37
N ASN A 91 29.01 10.85 12.33
CA ASN A 91 30.32 10.87 12.99
C ASN A 91 31.27 11.89 12.35
N ASN A 92 31.22 12.07 11.03
CA ASN A 92 32.00 13.09 10.33
C ASN A 92 31.55 14.51 10.72
N ILE A 93 30.23 14.75 10.80
CA ILE A 93 29.67 16.02 11.30
C ILE A 93 30.18 16.34 12.70
N GLU A 94 30.14 15.37 13.61
CA GLU A 94 30.63 15.59 14.97
C GLU A 94 32.13 15.89 15.00
N LYS A 95 32.93 15.08 14.30
CA LYS A 95 34.40 15.21 14.28
C LYS A 95 34.86 16.50 13.61
N GLN A 96 34.29 16.85 12.46
CA GLN A 96 34.76 17.95 11.63
C GLN A 96 34.09 19.29 11.96
N ASN A 97 32.84 19.29 12.42
CA ASN A 97 32.04 20.52 12.56
C ASN A 97 31.68 20.85 14.01
N VAL A 98 31.46 19.86 14.89
CA VAL A 98 31.04 20.11 16.29
C VAL A 98 32.24 20.23 17.23
N ASN A 99 33.24 19.36 17.09
CA ASN A 99 34.43 19.37 17.94
C ASN A 99 35.33 20.60 17.77
N VAL A 100 35.17 21.34 16.68
CA VAL A 100 35.91 22.57 16.38
C VAL A 100 35.27 23.82 16.99
N LEU A 101 34.09 23.70 17.60
CA LEU A 101 33.36 24.80 18.24
C LEU A 101 33.82 25.04 19.67
N ASP A 102 33.42 26.20 20.22
CA ASP A 102 33.60 26.55 21.63
C ASP A 102 32.83 25.57 22.54
N THR A 103 33.27 25.45 23.79
CA THR A 103 32.83 24.40 24.71
C THR A 103 31.33 24.48 25.00
N ALA A 104 30.78 25.69 25.11
CA ALA A 104 29.36 25.91 25.36
C ALA A 104 28.49 25.46 24.17
N LEU A 105 28.80 25.94 22.95
CA LEU A 105 28.06 25.56 21.76
C LEU A 105 28.24 24.07 21.41
N LYS A 106 29.46 23.54 21.56
CA LYS A 106 29.76 22.11 21.40
C LYS A 106 28.85 21.26 22.28
N THR A 107 28.74 21.59 23.57
CA THR A 107 27.94 20.83 24.53
C THR A 107 26.45 20.87 24.17
N GLN A 108 25.92 22.05 23.84
CA GLN A 108 24.52 22.19 23.44
C GLN A 108 24.19 21.43 22.15
N LEU A 109 25.09 21.44 21.17
CA LEU A 109 24.91 20.69 19.92
C LEU A 109 25.09 19.18 20.11
N ALA A 110 26.03 18.75 20.94
CA ALA A 110 26.22 17.35 21.29
C ALA A 110 24.92 16.75 21.87
N HIS A 111 24.26 17.46 22.80
CA HIS A 111 22.97 17.02 23.36
C HIS A 111 21.83 16.86 22.33
N LYS A 112 21.90 17.54 21.18
CA LYS A 112 20.91 17.38 20.08
C LYS A 112 21.29 16.30 19.07
N ILE A 113 22.58 15.98 18.97
CA ILE A 113 23.10 14.93 18.09
C ILE A 113 23.04 13.54 18.75
N GLU A 114 23.20 13.45 20.07
CA GLU A 114 23.15 12.17 20.81
C GLU A 114 21.84 11.37 20.61
N PRO A 115 20.64 11.96 20.61
CA PRO A 115 19.41 11.22 20.29
C PRO A 115 19.44 10.58 18.89
N LEU A 116 20.04 11.25 17.89
CA LEU A 116 20.17 10.70 16.53
C LEU A 116 21.10 9.49 16.51
N LYS A 117 22.24 9.58 17.21
CA LYS A 117 23.17 8.46 17.34
C LYS A 117 22.54 7.28 18.08
N ALA A 118 21.80 7.54 19.15
CA ALA A 118 21.12 6.51 19.92
C ALA A 118 20.09 5.77 19.07
N SER A 119 19.22 6.49 18.36
CA SER A 119 18.25 5.89 17.43
C SER A 119 18.94 5.08 16.32
N LEU A 120 20.02 5.61 15.75
CA LEU A 120 20.76 4.93 14.70
C LEU A 120 21.48 3.68 15.19
N LYS A 121 22.03 3.71 16.41
CA LYS A 121 22.66 2.56 17.07
C LYS A 121 21.65 1.44 17.32
N VAL A 122 20.43 1.78 17.74
CA VAL A 122 19.35 0.79 17.93
C VAL A 122 18.97 0.15 16.59
N LEU A 123 18.76 0.96 15.54
CA LEU A 123 18.40 0.44 14.21
C LEU A 123 19.52 -0.42 13.60
N LEU A 124 20.77 0.03 13.68
CA LEU A 124 21.93 -0.71 13.17
C LEU A 124 22.15 -1.99 13.97
N GLY A 125 22.08 -1.94 15.30
CA GLY A 125 22.21 -3.12 16.16
C GLY A 125 21.08 -4.14 15.95
N SER A 126 19.87 -3.69 15.62
CA SER A 126 18.78 -4.59 15.21
C SER A 126 19.02 -5.21 13.84
N ALA A 127 19.56 -4.45 12.89
CA ALA A 127 19.84 -4.93 11.53
C ALA A 127 21.04 -5.89 11.46
N GLU A 128 22.07 -5.67 12.31
CA GLU A 128 23.28 -6.50 12.43
C GLU A 128 23.09 -7.70 13.37
N ASN A 129 21.90 -7.85 13.97
CA ASN A 129 21.61 -8.99 14.82
C ASN A 129 21.62 -10.29 13.99
N GLY A 130 22.59 -11.16 14.23
CA GLY A 130 22.73 -12.43 13.50
C GLY A 130 21.51 -13.37 13.62
N THR A 131 20.72 -13.27 14.70
CA THR A 131 19.46 -14.02 14.82
C THR A 131 18.39 -13.47 13.87
N PHE A 132 18.26 -12.14 13.79
CA PHE A 132 17.33 -11.48 12.86
C PHE A 132 17.73 -11.76 11.40
N GLU A 133 19.02 -11.66 11.07
CA GLU A 133 19.53 -12.03 9.74
C GLU A 133 19.24 -13.50 9.40
N GLY A 134 19.46 -14.40 10.36
CA GLY A 134 19.11 -15.81 10.23
C GLY A 134 17.61 -16.03 10.01
N GLN A 135 16.75 -15.25 10.67
CA GLN A 135 15.30 -15.29 10.46
C GLN A 135 14.91 -14.80 9.05
N VAL A 136 15.48 -13.68 8.59
CA VAL A 136 15.23 -13.13 7.24
C VAL A 136 15.60 -14.15 6.16
N ARG A 137 16.79 -14.75 6.25
CA ARG A 137 17.22 -15.81 5.32
C ARG A 137 16.29 -17.02 5.38
N ARG A 138 15.90 -17.44 6.59
CA ARG A 138 15.02 -18.59 6.79
C ARG A 138 13.64 -18.36 6.18
N VAL A 139 13.12 -17.14 6.15
CA VAL A 139 11.85 -16.82 5.46
C VAL A 139 11.99 -17.01 3.95
N ASP A 140 13.03 -16.46 3.33
CA ASP A 140 13.31 -16.65 1.89
C ASP A 140 13.44 -18.15 1.55
N GLU A 141 14.23 -18.90 2.33
CA GLU A 141 14.43 -20.35 2.16
C GLU A 141 13.14 -21.16 2.39
N THR A 142 12.35 -20.81 3.40
CA THR A 142 11.11 -21.54 3.74
C THR A 142 10.04 -21.34 2.67
N LEU A 143 9.88 -20.13 2.13
CA LEU A 143 8.94 -19.87 1.04
C LEU A 143 9.31 -20.70 -0.20
N LEU A 144 10.60 -20.74 -0.56
CA LEU A 144 11.08 -21.54 -1.68
C LEU A 144 10.88 -23.04 -1.44
N TRP A 145 11.18 -23.52 -0.23
CA TRP A 145 11.03 -24.93 0.14
C TRP A 145 9.56 -25.36 0.14
N GLN A 146 8.65 -24.53 0.69
CA GLN A 146 7.22 -24.81 0.67
C GLN A 146 6.66 -24.83 -0.76
N LYS A 147 7.07 -23.90 -1.63
CA LYS A 147 6.69 -23.92 -3.06
C LYS A 147 7.11 -25.24 -3.71
N LYS A 148 8.37 -25.63 -3.57
CA LYS A 148 8.88 -26.91 -4.09
C LYS A 148 8.14 -28.13 -3.52
N ARG A 149 7.78 -28.10 -2.24
CA ARG A 149 7.03 -29.19 -1.59
C ARG A 149 5.63 -29.33 -2.17
N VAL A 150 4.89 -28.23 -2.30
CA VAL A 150 3.55 -28.23 -2.90
C VAL A 150 3.61 -28.67 -4.37
N ASP A 151 4.58 -28.18 -5.14
CA ASP A 151 4.78 -28.61 -6.53
C ASP A 151 5.07 -30.13 -6.64
N MET A 152 5.88 -30.67 -5.72
CA MET A 152 6.16 -32.11 -5.67
C MET A 152 4.91 -32.93 -5.31
N GLU A 153 4.11 -32.48 -4.34
CA GLU A 153 2.85 -33.14 -3.95
C GLU A 153 1.83 -33.13 -5.10
N ILE A 154 1.65 -32.00 -5.79
CA ILE A 154 0.76 -31.89 -6.95
C ILE A 154 1.19 -32.86 -8.04
N LYS A 155 2.48 -32.90 -8.38
CA LYS A 155 3.02 -33.84 -9.37
C LYS A 155 2.85 -35.28 -8.92
N GLY A 156 3.16 -35.58 -7.66
CA GLY A 156 3.05 -36.93 -7.09
C GLY A 156 1.61 -37.47 -7.11
N MET A 157 0.64 -36.65 -6.69
CA MET A 157 -0.78 -37.03 -6.71
C MET A 157 -1.34 -37.12 -8.12
N SER A 158 -0.97 -36.21 -9.02
CA SER A 158 -1.39 -36.25 -10.43
C SER A 158 -0.87 -37.51 -11.12
N GLU A 159 0.40 -37.84 -10.92
CA GLU A 159 1.02 -39.05 -11.45
C GLU A 159 0.42 -40.33 -10.82
N GLY A 160 0.07 -40.29 -9.53
CA GLY A 160 -0.63 -41.39 -8.85
C GLY A 160 -2.02 -41.63 -9.42
N LEU A 161 -2.79 -40.56 -9.67
CA LEU A 161 -4.10 -40.64 -10.29
C LEU A 161 -4.02 -41.11 -11.75
N LYS A 162 -3.00 -40.66 -12.50
CA LYS A 162 -2.73 -41.11 -13.87
C LYS A 162 -2.50 -42.61 -13.92
N ARG A 163 -1.61 -43.13 -13.07
CA ARG A 163 -1.36 -44.58 -12.95
C ARG A 163 -2.60 -45.37 -12.55
N HIS A 164 -3.44 -44.82 -11.67
CA HIS A 164 -4.69 -45.49 -11.29
C HIS A 164 -5.70 -45.54 -12.46
N LEU A 165 -5.85 -44.44 -13.20
CA LEU A 165 -6.71 -44.41 -14.40
C LEU A 165 -6.19 -45.34 -15.50
N GLU A 166 -4.88 -45.33 -15.79
CA GLU A 166 -4.26 -46.25 -16.74
C GLU A 166 -4.52 -47.71 -16.37
N TYR A 167 -4.45 -48.05 -15.07
CA TYR A 167 -4.78 -49.38 -14.57
C TYR A 167 -6.25 -49.74 -14.81
N GLU A 168 -7.19 -48.85 -14.47
CA GLU A 168 -8.62 -49.11 -14.68
C GLU A 168 -9.00 -49.19 -16.17
N PHE A 169 -8.44 -48.33 -17.02
CA PHE A 169 -8.60 -48.44 -18.48
C PHE A 169 -8.03 -49.76 -19.01
N GLY A 170 -6.87 -50.18 -18.51
CA GLY A 170 -6.29 -51.49 -18.82
C GLY A 170 -7.20 -52.65 -18.42
N ASN A 171 -7.87 -52.59 -17.27
CA ASN A 171 -8.83 -53.61 -16.85
C ASN A 171 -10.03 -53.71 -17.80
N VAL A 172 -10.53 -52.58 -18.32
CA VAL A 172 -11.61 -52.56 -19.31
C VAL A 172 -11.13 -53.11 -20.65
N ASP A 173 -9.94 -52.71 -21.11
CA ASP A 173 -9.36 -53.22 -22.36
C ASP A 173 -9.17 -54.74 -22.32
N GLN A 174 -8.69 -55.29 -21.19
CA GLN A 174 -8.59 -56.74 -20.98
C GLN A 174 -9.95 -57.45 -21.09
N LYS A 175 -11.04 -56.82 -20.63
CA LYS A 175 -12.39 -57.38 -20.81
C LYS A 175 -12.84 -57.34 -22.27
N ILE A 176 -12.50 -56.29 -23.02
CA ILE A 176 -12.77 -56.20 -24.46
C ILE A 176 -11.96 -57.26 -25.23
N ILE A 177 -10.69 -57.47 -24.89
CA ILE A 177 -9.85 -58.54 -25.49
C ILE A 177 -10.46 -59.92 -25.24
N ARG A 178 -10.97 -60.18 -24.02
CA ARG A 178 -11.69 -61.42 -23.71
C ARG A 178 -12.95 -61.56 -24.55
N LEU A 179 -13.76 -60.51 -24.68
CA LEU A 179 -14.95 -60.51 -25.51
C LEU A 179 -14.63 -60.82 -26.99
N GLU A 180 -13.60 -60.19 -27.55
CA GLU A 180 -13.14 -60.44 -28.92
C GLU A 180 -12.64 -61.88 -29.11
N THR A 181 -11.92 -62.41 -28.12
CA THR A 181 -11.45 -63.80 -28.13
C THR A 181 -12.62 -64.78 -28.07
N THR A 182 -13.60 -64.56 -27.19
CA THR A 182 -14.81 -65.37 -27.08
C THR A 182 -15.64 -65.32 -28.37
N LYS A 183 -15.82 -64.12 -28.94
CA LYS A 183 -16.48 -63.92 -30.24
C LYS A 183 -15.80 -64.74 -31.33
N ARG A 184 -14.48 -64.59 -31.50
CA ARG A 184 -13.70 -65.37 -32.47
C ARG A 184 -13.86 -66.87 -32.29
N GLN A 185 -13.72 -67.39 -31.08
CA GLN A 185 -13.86 -68.82 -30.80
C GLN A 185 -15.25 -69.37 -31.15
N HIS A 186 -16.32 -68.63 -30.83
CA HIS A 186 -17.68 -69.06 -31.15
C HIS A 186 -17.96 -69.00 -32.65
N PHE A 187 -17.56 -67.92 -33.33
CA PHE A 187 -17.78 -67.79 -34.77
C PHE A 187 -16.89 -68.73 -35.59
N GLU A 188 -15.66 -69.02 -35.17
CA GLU A 188 -14.82 -70.08 -35.77
C GLU A 188 -15.53 -71.43 -35.70
N ARG A 189 -16.08 -71.83 -34.54
CA ARG A 189 -16.84 -73.10 -34.40
C ARG A 189 -18.09 -73.14 -35.27
N VAL A 190 -18.83 -72.03 -35.35
CA VAL A 190 -20.02 -71.93 -36.21
C VAL A 190 -19.62 -72.04 -37.68
N LYS A 191 -18.54 -71.35 -38.10
CA LYS A 191 -18.00 -71.42 -39.47
C LYS A 191 -17.44 -72.80 -39.82
N GLU A 192 -16.78 -73.48 -38.89
CA GLU A 192 -16.32 -74.87 -39.04
C GLU A 192 -17.49 -75.84 -39.22
N SER A 193 -18.55 -75.69 -38.41
CA SER A 193 -19.78 -76.48 -38.56
C SER A 193 -20.42 -76.25 -39.94
N LEU A 194 -20.47 -75.00 -40.40
CA LEU A 194 -21.00 -74.64 -41.72
C LEU A 194 -20.13 -75.18 -42.86
N HIS A 195 -18.80 -75.22 -42.70
CA HIS A 195 -17.88 -75.82 -43.67
C HIS A 195 -18.09 -77.34 -43.79
N GLY A 196 -18.40 -78.01 -42.68
CA GLY A 196 -18.85 -79.41 -42.67
C GLY A 196 -20.10 -79.63 -43.54
N ASP A 197 -21.06 -78.71 -43.45
CA ASP A 197 -22.30 -78.73 -44.23
C ASP A 197 -22.09 -78.34 -45.72
N GLN A 198 -21.11 -77.49 -46.03
CA GLN A 198 -20.69 -77.22 -47.42
C GLN A 198 -20.07 -78.46 -48.10
N GLY A 199 -19.38 -79.31 -47.32
CA GLY A 199 -18.93 -80.63 -47.79
C GLY A 199 -20.09 -81.58 -48.12
N LEU A 200 -21.19 -81.50 -47.35
CA LEU A 200 -22.43 -82.21 -47.62
C LEU A 200 -23.15 -81.66 -48.85
N LEU A 201 -23.16 -80.33 -49.07
CA LEU A 201 -23.67 -79.69 -50.29
C LEU A 201 -22.92 -80.13 -51.56
N LYS A 202 -21.59 -80.26 -51.51
CA LYS A 202 -20.81 -80.83 -52.61
C LYS A 202 -21.15 -82.29 -52.87
N LYS A 203 -21.36 -83.10 -51.82
CA LYS A 203 -21.86 -84.49 -51.96
C LYS A 203 -23.30 -84.54 -52.47
N PHE A 204 -24.13 -83.57 -52.10
CA PHE A 204 -25.50 -83.44 -52.56
C PHE A 204 -25.56 -83.17 -54.08
N ASP A 205 -24.78 -82.20 -54.57
CA ASP A 205 -24.69 -81.89 -56.01
C ASP A 205 -24.03 -83.02 -56.82
N TYR A 206 -23.09 -83.78 -56.23
CA TYR A 206 -22.36 -84.85 -56.94
C TYR A 206 -23.03 -86.23 -56.89
N TYR A 207 -23.66 -86.62 -55.77
CA TYR A 207 -24.24 -87.97 -55.59
C TYR A 207 -25.76 -87.97 -55.61
N TYR A 208 -26.41 -87.00 -54.96
CA TYR A 208 -27.86 -87.07 -54.74
C TYR A 208 -28.66 -86.43 -55.87
N LYS A 209 -28.26 -85.24 -56.35
CA LYS A 209 -28.92 -84.57 -57.48
C LYS A 209 -28.90 -85.43 -58.76
N PRO A 210 -27.77 -86.06 -59.17
CA PRO A 210 -27.73 -86.91 -60.35
C PRO A 210 -28.45 -88.24 -60.17
N ASN A 211 -28.41 -88.85 -58.98
CA ASN A 211 -29.13 -90.10 -58.73
C ASN A 211 -30.64 -89.90 -58.70
N THR A 212 -31.13 -88.81 -58.11
CA THR A 212 -32.58 -88.55 -58.04
C THR A 212 -33.13 -88.22 -59.42
N VAL A 213 -32.40 -87.39 -60.20
CA VAL A 213 -32.72 -87.12 -61.62
C VAL A 213 -32.61 -88.39 -62.48
N GLY A 214 -31.56 -89.18 -62.26
CA GLY A 214 -31.32 -90.44 -62.97
C GLY A 214 -32.37 -91.52 -62.68
N GLN A 215 -32.95 -91.57 -61.48
CA GLN A 215 -34.07 -92.46 -61.17
C GLN A 215 -35.35 -92.05 -61.92
N PHE A 216 -35.63 -90.75 -62.06
CA PHE A 216 -36.73 -90.28 -62.91
C PHE A 216 -36.50 -90.58 -64.39
N GLU A 217 -35.25 -90.50 -64.87
CA GLU A 217 -34.86 -90.88 -66.23
C GLU A 217 -34.91 -92.40 -66.46
N PHE A 218 -34.54 -93.21 -65.45
CA PHE A 218 -34.64 -94.67 -65.47
C PHE A 218 -36.10 -95.14 -65.52
N ILE A 219 -36.98 -94.55 -64.71
CA ILE A 219 -38.42 -94.85 -64.72
C ILE A 219 -39.05 -94.48 -66.08
N ARG A 220 -38.63 -93.36 -66.68
CA ARG A 220 -39.03 -92.96 -68.04
C ARG A 220 -38.56 -93.98 -69.08
N ASP A 221 -37.30 -94.39 -69.04
CA ASP A 221 -36.70 -95.30 -70.03
C ASP A 221 -37.25 -96.74 -69.92
N GLU A 222 -37.57 -97.23 -68.72
CA GLU A 222 -38.22 -98.53 -68.53
C GLU A 222 -39.68 -98.54 -69.02
N LEU A 223 -40.42 -97.44 -68.84
CA LEU A 223 -41.76 -97.27 -69.42
C LEU A 223 -41.72 -97.22 -70.96
N GLU A 224 -40.69 -96.61 -71.55
CA GLU A 224 -40.52 -96.56 -73.01
C GLU A 224 -40.11 -97.91 -73.60
N LYS A 225 -39.33 -98.73 -72.88
CA LYS A 225 -39.02 -100.13 -73.25
C LYS A 225 -40.24 -101.04 -73.19
N TYR A 226 -41.09 -100.88 -72.18
CA TYR A 226 -42.30 -101.72 -72.03
C TYR A 226 -43.31 -101.49 -73.16
N VAL A 227 -43.36 -100.26 -73.71
CA VAL A 227 -44.23 -99.90 -74.84
C VAL A 227 -43.67 -100.34 -76.20
N LYS A 228 -42.34 -100.46 -76.36
CA LYS A 228 -41.70 -100.80 -77.66
C LYS A 228 -41.35 -102.28 -77.86
N ASN A 229 -41.21 -103.10 -76.81
CA ASN A 229 -40.63 -104.46 -76.91
C ASN A 229 -41.57 -105.61 -76.50
N ASN A 230 -42.76 -105.71 -77.09
CA ASN A 230 -43.32 -107.03 -77.45
C ASN A 230 -44.49 -106.91 -78.42
N GLY A 231 -44.17 -107.04 -79.70
CA GLY A 231 -45.13 -107.38 -80.73
C GLY A 231 -45.64 -108.81 -80.58
N GLY A 232 -46.93 -108.99 -80.85
CA GLY A 232 -47.47 -110.12 -81.61
C GLY A 232 -47.37 -111.53 -81.03
N THR A 233 -48.54 -112.11 -80.78
CA THR A 233 -48.85 -113.55 -80.95
C THR A 233 -48.42 -114.57 -79.89
N MET A 234 -48.96 -114.43 -78.67
CA MET A 234 -49.40 -115.59 -77.86
C MET A 234 -50.62 -115.32 -76.95
N PHE A 235 -51.16 -114.09 -76.96
CA PHE A 235 -52.23 -113.63 -76.05
C PHE A 235 -53.66 -113.99 -76.52
N LEU A 236 -53.85 -114.25 -77.81
CA LEU A 236 -55.18 -114.55 -78.39
C LEU A 236 -55.65 -116.00 -78.15
N THR A 237 -54.74 -116.92 -77.82
CA THR A 237 -55.07 -118.36 -77.71
C THR A 237 -55.58 -118.74 -76.30
N ASN A 238 -55.18 -118.00 -75.26
CA ASN A 238 -55.60 -118.25 -73.87
C ASN A 238 -56.94 -117.59 -73.49
N LEU A 239 -57.48 -116.73 -74.37
CA LEU A 239 -58.70 -115.94 -74.14
C LEU A 239 -59.99 -116.79 -74.17
N LYS A 240 -59.96 -117.99 -74.76
CA LYS A 240 -61.09 -118.95 -74.75
C LYS A 240 -61.19 -119.80 -73.48
N ALA A 241 -60.12 -119.92 -72.69
CA ALA A 241 -60.11 -120.73 -71.46
C ALA A 241 -60.53 -119.94 -70.20
N VAL A 242 -60.34 -118.62 -70.21
CA VAL A 242 -60.66 -117.72 -69.08
C VAL A 242 -62.18 -117.48 -68.95
N GLN A 243 -62.94 -117.59 -70.03
CA GLN A 243 -64.39 -117.37 -70.07
C GLN A 243 -65.19 -118.35 -69.18
N LEU A 244 -64.63 -119.54 -68.89
CA LEU A 244 -65.25 -120.55 -68.04
C LEU A 244 -64.89 -120.43 -66.54
N ASN A 245 -63.74 -119.82 -66.20
CA ASN A 245 -63.29 -119.65 -64.80
C ASN A 245 -63.91 -118.42 -64.10
N VAL A 246 -64.36 -117.42 -64.86
CA VAL A 246 -64.97 -116.17 -64.35
C VAL A 246 -66.29 -116.41 -63.60
N SER A 247 -67.04 -117.46 -63.95
CA SER A 247 -68.35 -117.72 -63.33
C SER A 247 -68.29 -118.32 -61.93
N GLN A 248 -67.19 -118.98 -61.52
CA GLN A 248 -67.04 -119.56 -60.18
C GLN A 248 -66.37 -118.58 -59.20
N LEU A 249 -65.51 -117.67 -59.70
CA LEU A 249 -64.83 -116.64 -58.91
C LEU A 249 -65.81 -115.62 -58.27
N ALA A 250 -66.92 -115.30 -58.96
CA ALA A 250 -67.88 -114.28 -58.50
C ALA A 250 -68.61 -114.61 -57.18
N LYS A 251 -68.67 -115.88 -56.73
CA LYS A 251 -69.37 -116.28 -55.50
C LYS A 251 -68.46 -116.30 -54.26
N ASN A 252 -67.16 -116.60 -54.41
CA ASN A 252 -66.20 -116.59 -53.30
C ASN A 252 -65.63 -115.18 -53.00
N VAL A 253 -65.58 -114.32 -54.02
CA VAL A 253 -65.16 -112.92 -53.89
C VAL A 253 -66.08 -112.09 -52.98
N LYS A 254 -67.38 -112.40 -52.94
CA LYS A 254 -68.37 -111.56 -52.23
C LYS A 254 -68.30 -111.66 -50.70
N THR A 255 -67.84 -112.79 -50.15
CA THR A 255 -67.76 -113.00 -48.68
C THR A 255 -66.38 -112.64 -48.11
N GLY A 256 -65.31 -112.78 -48.89
CA GLY A 256 -63.96 -112.31 -48.52
C GLY A 256 -63.78 -110.79 -48.63
N MET A 257 -64.46 -110.14 -49.58
CA MET A 257 -64.37 -108.67 -49.76
C MET A 257 -64.92 -107.87 -48.58
N PHE A 258 -65.88 -108.40 -47.81
CA PHE A 258 -66.46 -107.67 -46.68
C PHE A 258 -65.54 -107.65 -45.44
N LYS A 259 -64.70 -108.66 -45.24
CA LYS A 259 -63.65 -108.66 -44.19
C LYS A 259 -62.43 -107.84 -44.60
N LEU A 260 -61.93 -108.05 -45.82
CA LEU A 260 -60.76 -107.35 -46.35
C LEU A 260 -60.94 -105.82 -46.39
N ARG A 261 -62.17 -105.35 -46.65
CA ARG A 261 -62.51 -103.92 -46.66
C ARG A 261 -62.37 -103.27 -45.28
N ASN A 262 -62.79 -103.93 -44.21
CA ASN A 262 -62.73 -103.36 -42.86
C ASN A 262 -61.28 -103.34 -42.32
N ASP A 263 -60.46 -104.32 -42.68
CA ASP A 263 -59.06 -104.39 -42.24
C ASP A 263 -58.16 -103.39 -42.98
N LEU A 264 -58.41 -103.14 -44.28
CA LEU A 264 -57.70 -102.11 -45.05
C LEU A 264 -58.04 -100.68 -44.60
N GLU A 265 -59.29 -100.43 -44.19
CA GLU A 265 -59.74 -99.10 -43.79
C GLU A 265 -59.13 -98.64 -42.46
N ASN A 266 -58.86 -99.58 -41.54
CA ASN A 266 -58.20 -99.30 -40.26
C ASN A 266 -56.69 -99.02 -40.41
N GLU A 267 -55.99 -99.71 -41.32
CA GLU A 267 -54.54 -99.54 -41.49
C GLU A 267 -54.20 -98.22 -42.22
N ILE A 268 -55.02 -97.80 -43.19
CA ILE A 268 -54.88 -96.51 -43.88
C ILE A 268 -55.19 -95.33 -42.93
N LYS A 269 -56.22 -95.45 -42.08
CA LYS A 269 -56.52 -94.46 -41.03
C LYS A 269 -55.35 -94.30 -40.05
N THR A 270 -54.65 -95.40 -39.74
CA THR A 270 -53.48 -95.40 -38.84
C THR A 270 -52.25 -94.70 -39.45
N TYR A 271 -52.02 -94.87 -40.76
CA TYR A 271 -50.90 -94.23 -41.47
C TYR A 271 -51.12 -92.71 -41.69
N LEU A 272 -52.34 -92.28 -42.03
CA LEU A 272 -52.68 -90.87 -42.21
C LEU A 272 -52.62 -90.06 -40.90
N ASN A 273 -53.01 -90.68 -39.79
CA ASN A 273 -52.94 -90.03 -38.47
C ASN A 273 -51.49 -89.73 -38.08
N LYS A 274 -50.52 -90.54 -38.51
CA LYS A 274 -49.08 -90.35 -38.25
C LYS A 274 -48.53 -89.04 -38.83
N TYR A 275 -48.88 -88.70 -40.07
CA TYR A 275 -48.40 -87.47 -40.72
C TYR A 275 -49.13 -86.20 -40.27
N VAL A 276 -50.42 -86.29 -39.92
CA VAL A 276 -51.16 -85.17 -39.31
C VAL A 276 -50.60 -84.83 -37.92
N GLN A 277 -50.17 -85.83 -37.15
CA GLN A 277 -49.46 -85.62 -35.88
C GLN A 277 -48.05 -85.02 -36.07
N GLU A 278 -47.32 -85.40 -37.11
CA GLU A 278 -46.02 -84.81 -37.46
C GLU A 278 -46.12 -83.31 -37.81
N VAL A 279 -47.11 -82.92 -38.64
CA VAL A 279 -47.37 -81.50 -38.98
C VAL A 279 -47.85 -80.72 -37.75
N LYS A 280 -48.69 -81.35 -36.90
CA LYS A 280 -49.10 -80.78 -35.61
C LYS A 280 -47.89 -80.55 -34.69
N SER A 281 -46.92 -81.45 -34.68
CA SER A 281 -45.66 -81.31 -33.93
C SER A 281 -44.83 -80.11 -34.41
N ARG A 282 -44.67 -79.93 -35.73
CA ARG A 282 -43.91 -78.78 -36.27
C ARG A 282 -44.61 -77.44 -36.07
N VAL A 283 -45.95 -77.39 -36.15
CA VAL A 283 -46.71 -76.17 -35.80
C VAL A 283 -46.64 -75.90 -34.29
N ASN A 284 -46.55 -76.93 -33.45
CA ASN A 284 -46.25 -76.80 -32.02
C ASN A 284 -44.85 -76.24 -31.75
N GLU A 285 -43.83 -76.63 -32.52
CA GLU A 285 -42.50 -76.04 -32.44
C GLU A 285 -42.53 -74.53 -32.74
N ILE A 286 -43.25 -74.10 -33.80
CA ILE A 286 -43.43 -72.69 -34.14
C ILE A 286 -44.22 -71.94 -33.04
N LYS A 287 -45.29 -72.55 -32.51
CA LYS A 287 -46.05 -72.02 -31.37
C LYS A 287 -45.16 -71.87 -30.14
N SER A 288 -44.21 -72.77 -29.90
CA SER A 288 -43.25 -72.67 -28.80
C SER A 288 -42.15 -71.62 -29.01
N GLY A 289 -41.81 -71.28 -30.26
CA GLY A 289 -40.84 -70.23 -30.60
C GLY A 289 -41.41 -68.80 -30.61
N VAL A 290 -42.73 -68.64 -30.83
CA VAL A 290 -43.38 -67.31 -30.95
C VAL A 290 -44.40 -67.02 -29.83
N GLY A 291 -45.05 -68.04 -29.25
CA GLY A 291 -46.17 -67.93 -28.29
C GLY A 291 -45.80 -67.72 -26.81
N LYS A 292 -46.73 -68.03 -25.89
CA LYS A 292 -46.53 -67.93 -24.42
C LYS A 292 -46.22 -69.31 -23.81
N GLU A 293 -45.23 -69.32 -22.91
CA GLU A 293 -44.75 -70.34 -21.97
C GLU A 293 -44.94 -71.84 -22.29
N ARG A 294 -43.84 -72.61 -22.17
CA ARG A 294 -43.91 -73.99 -21.67
C ARG A 294 -44.04 -73.92 -20.14
N GLU A 295 -44.81 -74.82 -19.51
CA GLU A 295 -45.05 -74.85 -18.05
C GLU A 295 -43.79 -75.16 -17.22
N ASP A 296 -42.65 -75.39 -17.87
CA ASP A 296 -41.36 -75.74 -17.30
C ASP A 296 -40.57 -74.48 -16.86
N ASN A 297 -40.66 -74.20 -15.56
CA ASN A 297 -40.10 -73.10 -14.75
C ASN A 297 -38.56 -72.89 -14.76
N ASN A 298 -37.86 -73.07 -15.89
CA ASN A 298 -36.43 -72.76 -15.98
C ASN A 298 -36.18 -71.62 -16.97
N GLY A 299 -35.64 -70.50 -16.49
CA GLY A 299 -35.54 -69.17 -17.15
C GLY A 299 -34.84 -69.02 -18.52
N ASN A 300 -34.69 -70.08 -19.32
CA ASN A 300 -34.06 -70.13 -20.65
C ASN A 300 -35.06 -70.20 -21.82
N ASP A 301 -36.21 -69.54 -21.70
CA ASP A 301 -37.24 -69.50 -22.75
C ASP A 301 -36.81 -68.64 -23.95
N ARG A 302 -36.77 -69.24 -25.15
CA ARG A 302 -36.35 -68.61 -26.41
C ARG A 302 -37.49 -67.91 -27.16
N SER A 303 -38.71 -67.85 -26.59
CA SER A 303 -39.86 -67.28 -27.28
C SER A 303 -39.71 -65.77 -27.56
N VAL A 304 -40.06 -65.36 -28.77
CA VAL A 304 -39.93 -63.96 -29.21
C VAL A 304 -40.83 -63.03 -28.39
N CYS A 305 -42.08 -63.42 -28.12
CA CYS A 305 -43.01 -62.60 -27.32
C CYS A 305 -42.53 -62.39 -25.88
N ARG A 306 -41.95 -63.42 -25.23
CA ARG A 306 -41.43 -63.28 -23.86
C ARG A 306 -40.16 -62.45 -23.83
N ASN A 307 -39.23 -62.67 -24.75
CA ASN A 307 -37.99 -61.89 -24.80
C ASN A 307 -38.27 -60.41 -25.16
N TRP A 308 -39.30 -60.13 -25.97
CA TRP A 308 -39.77 -58.76 -26.20
C TRP A 308 -40.34 -58.11 -24.93
N GLU A 309 -41.23 -58.79 -24.19
CA GLU A 309 -41.76 -58.24 -22.93
C GLU A 309 -40.68 -58.11 -21.86
N LYS A 310 -39.72 -59.06 -21.76
CA LYS A 310 -38.55 -58.94 -20.88
C LYS A 310 -37.67 -57.74 -21.25
N LEU A 311 -37.35 -57.57 -22.54
CA LEU A 311 -36.54 -56.45 -23.03
C LEU A 311 -37.23 -55.10 -22.76
N LYS A 312 -38.53 -55.02 -23.02
CA LYS A 312 -39.37 -53.86 -22.68
C LYS A 312 -39.32 -53.57 -21.19
N ASP A 313 -39.51 -54.58 -20.34
CA ASP A 313 -39.45 -54.43 -18.89
C ASP A 313 -38.05 -54.01 -18.41
N GLU A 314 -36.97 -54.56 -18.97
CA GLU A 314 -35.59 -54.19 -18.65
C GLU A 314 -35.26 -52.76 -19.07
N ILE A 315 -35.63 -52.35 -20.28
CA ILE A 315 -35.44 -50.97 -20.75
C ILE A 315 -36.25 -50.00 -19.88
N VAL A 316 -37.50 -50.33 -19.56
CA VAL A 316 -38.33 -49.51 -18.67
C VAL A 316 -37.73 -49.44 -17.26
N LYS A 317 -37.21 -50.54 -16.72
CA LYS A 317 -36.50 -50.56 -15.43
C LYS A 317 -35.23 -49.72 -15.45
N LEU A 318 -34.39 -49.82 -16.49
CA LEU A 318 -33.17 -49.03 -16.64
C LEU A 318 -33.50 -47.53 -16.73
N VAL A 319 -34.46 -47.15 -17.57
CA VAL A 319 -34.86 -45.75 -17.76
C VAL A 319 -35.53 -45.17 -16.50
N ASN A 320 -36.37 -45.95 -15.81
CA ASN A 320 -36.94 -45.55 -14.52
C ASN A 320 -35.87 -45.50 -13.41
N GLY A 321 -34.84 -46.33 -13.47
CA GLY A 321 -33.70 -46.31 -12.55
C GLY A 321 -32.82 -45.06 -12.73
N ILE A 322 -32.59 -44.63 -13.98
CA ILE A 322 -31.87 -43.37 -14.29
C ILE A 322 -32.63 -42.17 -13.71
N PHE A 323 -33.95 -42.11 -13.89
CA PHE A 323 -34.75 -41.01 -13.35
C PHE A 323 -35.00 -41.10 -11.85
N GLY A 324 -35.23 -42.31 -11.30
CA GLY A 324 -35.61 -42.52 -9.90
C GLY A 324 -37.12 -42.70 -9.65
N ALA A 325 -37.87 -43.29 -10.59
CA ALA A 325 -39.33 -43.42 -10.53
C ALA A 325 -39.86 -44.72 -9.85
N GLY A 326 -38.98 -45.52 -9.22
CA GLY A 326 -39.34 -46.79 -8.58
C GLY A 326 -39.88 -46.67 -7.14
N GLU A 327 -40.09 -47.80 -6.46
CA GLU A 327 -40.60 -47.85 -5.07
C GLU A 327 -39.71 -47.13 -4.06
N ASN A 328 -38.39 -47.05 -4.31
CA ASN A 328 -37.45 -46.23 -3.56
C ASN A 328 -37.22 -44.88 -4.27
N LYS A 329 -37.98 -43.84 -3.88
CA LYS A 329 -37.90 -42.46 -4.41
C LYS A 329 -36.58 -41.71 -4.10
N THR A 330 -35.51 -42.42 -3.76
CA THR A 330 -34.29 -41.88 -3.15
C THR A 330 -33.04 -42.07 -4.01
N SER A 331 -33.18 -42.28 -5.32
CA SER A 331 -32.05 -42.43 -6.26
C SER A 331 -32.31 -41.75 -7.61
N GLY A 332 -31.28 -41.57 -8.44
CA GLY A 332 -31.40 -41.05 -9.81
C GLY A 332 -31.54 -39.53 -9.92
N LEU A 333 -31.89 -39.04 -11.11
CA LEU A 333 -32.02 -37.60 -11.39
C LEU A 333 -33.05 -36.90 -10.49
N ASN A 334 -34.14 -37.59 -10.12
CA ASN A 334 -35.17 -37.07 -9.24
C ASN A 334 -34.65 -36.83 -7.81
N GLN A 335 -33.71 -37.65 -7.32
CA GLN A 335 -33.09 -37.43 -6.00
C GLN A 335 -32.35 -36.09 -5.97
N ILE A 336 -31.62 -35.74 -7.03
CA ILE A 336 -30.90 -34.46 -7.14
C ILE A 336 -31.90 -33.29 -7.09
N ILE A 337 -33.01 -33.39 -7.84
CA ILE A 337 -34.06 -32.36 -7.85
C ILE A 337 -34.66 -32.18 -6.46
N THR A 338 -35.08 -33.29 -5.81
CA THR A 338 -35.67 -33.23 -4.47
C THR A 338 -34.68 -32.80 -3.39
N GLY A 339 -33.40 -33.16 -3.53
CA GLY A 339 -32.35 -32.77 -2.61
C GLY A 339 -32.06 -31.27 -2.65
N VAL A 340 -31.98 -30.69 -3.86
CA VAL A 340 -31.83 -29.24 -4.02
C VAL A 340 -33.09 -28.50 -3.55
N GLN A 341 -34.28 -29.05 -3.78
CA GLN A 341 -35.53 -28.49 -3.28
C GLN A 341 -35.57 -28.43 -1.74
N LEU A 342 -35.18 -29.52 -1.06
CA LEU A 342 -35.06 -29.56 0.39
C LEU A 342 -34.04 -28.54 0.89
N TYR A 343 -32.86 -28.49 0.25
CA TYR A 343 -31.82 -27.51 0.56
C TYR A 343 -32.34 -26.08 0.43
N ALA A 344 -33.03 -25.73 -0.66
CA ALA A 344 -33.60 -24.40 -0.87
C ALA A 344 -34.65 -24.04 0.19
N THR A 345 -35.47 -25.01 0.60
CA THR A 345 -36.50 -24.82 1.64
C THR A 345 -35.88 -24.51 3.00
N GLU A 346 -34.81 -25.22 3.37
CA GLU A 346 -34.14 -25.05 4.67
C GLU A 346 -33.06 -23.96 4.68
N PHE A 347 -32.68 -23.45 3.51
CA PHE A 347 -31.53 -22.55 3.33
C PHE A 347 -31.59 -21.34 4.27
N LYS A 348 -32.74 -20.68 4.31
CA LYS A 348 -32.94 -19.44 5.06
C LYS A 348 -32.68 -19.61 6.57
N SER A 349 -33.23 -20.68 7.15
CA SER A 349 -33.06 -21.01 8.57
C SER A 349 -31.60 -21.39 8.88
N ASN A 350 -30.97 -22.18 8.02
CA ASN A 350 -29.58 -22.57 8.16
C ASN A 350 -28.62 -21.37 8.02
N PHE A 351 -28.91 -20.45 7.10
CA PHE A 351 -28.18 -19.20 6.93
C PHE A 351 -28.31 -18.30 8.16
N GLU A 352 -29.53 -18.10 8.70
CA GLU A 352 -29.78 -17.31 9.92
C GLU A 352 -28.96 -17.81 11.11
N ARG A 353 -28.94 -19.13 11.33
CA ARG A 353 -28.15 -19.79 12.38
C ARG A 353 -26.64 -19.58 12.19
N THR A 354 -26.17 -19.67 10.95
CA THR A 354 -24.74 -19.56 10.64
C THR A 354 -24.26 -18.11 10.72
N ALA A 355 -25.05 -17.14 10.22
CA ALA A 355 -24.79 -15.72 10.39
C ALA A 355 -24.66 -15.33 11.88
N THR A 356 -25.57 -15.86 12.70
CA THR A 356 -25.53 -15.69 14.17
C THR A 356 -24.23 -16.25 14.77
N SER A 357 -23.79 -17.43 14.32
CA SER A 357 -22.52 -18.03 14.76
C SER A 357 -21.29 -17.22 14.32
N ILE A 358 -21.29 -16.64 13.11
CA ILE A 358 -20.22 -15.78 12.62
C ILE A 358 -20.10 -14.53 13.49
N VAL A 359 -21.20 -13.86 13.80
CA VAL A 359 -21.23 -12.72 14.72
C VAL A 359 -20.67 -13.11 16.09
N GLU A 360 -21.04 -14.28 16.61
CA GLU A 360 -20.53 -14.79 17.89
C GLU A 360 -19.02 -15.06 17.88
N LYS A 361 -18.48 -15.63 16.81
CA LYS A 361 -17.03 -15.85 16.70
C LYS A 361 -16.27 -14.53 16.60
N ILE A 362 -16.76 -13.60 15.79
CA ILE A 362 -16.06 -12.35 15.50
C ILE A 362 -16.15 -11.38 16.67
N ILE A 363 -17.28 -11.30 17.37
CA ILE A 363 -17.40 -10.40 18.52
C ILE A 363 -16.47 -10.81 19.67
N ASN A 364 -16.19 -12.11 19.79
CA ASN A 364 -15.24 -12.65 20.78
C ASN A 364 -13.78 -12.61 20.28
N SER A 365 -13.53 -12.18 19.04
CA SER A 365 -12.17 -12.04 18.52
C SER A 365 -11.40 -10.95 19.27
N GLY A 366 -10.08 -11.13 19.37
CA GLY A 366 -9.21 -10.16 20.05
C GLY A 366 -9.27 -8.75 19.43
N ALA A 367 -9.55 -8.65 18.13
CA ALA A 367 -9.68 -7.37 17.42
C ALA A 367 -10.93 -6.60 17.86
N VAL A 368 -12.11 -7.24 17.82
CA VAL A 368 -13.37 -6.60 18.22
C VAL A 368 -13.38 -6.34 19.73
N GLN A 369 -12.91 -7.29 20.54
CA GLN A 369 -12.80 -7.09 21.99
C GLN A 369 -11.87 -5.93 22.37
N ARG A 370 -10.79 -5.68 21.61
CA ARG A 370 -9.92 -4.51 21.79
C ARG A 370 -10.63 -3.21 21.43
N CYS A 371 -11.44 -3.20 20.38
CA CYS A 371 -12.25 -2.05 19.99
C CYS A 371 -13.32 -1.74 21.06
N LEU A 372 -14.00 -2.76 21.58
CA LEU A 372 -14.95 -2.61 22.69
C LEU A 372 -14.28 -2.10 23.97
N ARG A 373 -13.11 -2.64 24.33
CA ARG A 373 -12.34 -2.15 25.48
C ARG A 373 -11.90 -0.70 25.31
N SER A 374 -11.48 -0.32 24.11
CA SER A 374 -11.08 1.05 23.77
C SER A 374 -12.28 2.00 23.78
N SER A 375 -13.45 1.53 23.35
CA SER A 375 -14.71 2.29 23.46
C SER A 375 -15.05 2.59 24.93
N ILE A 376 -14.91 1.61 25.82
CA ILE A 376 -15.15 1.77 27.27
C ILE A 376 -14.14 2.75 27.90
N SER A 377 -12.84 2.61 27.60
CA SER A 377 -11.80 3.42 28.25
C SER A 377 -11.92 4.91 27.92
N HIS A 378 -12.23 5.26 26.67
CA HIS A 378 -12.38 6.66 26.23
C HIS A 378 -13.70 7.28 26.67
N SER A 379 -14.73 6.45 26.87
CA SER A 379 -16.06 6.90 27.32
C SER A 379 -16.20 7.02 28.83
N ARG A 380 -15.28 6.45 29.64
CA ARG A 380 -15.39 6.47 31.11
C ARG A 380 -14.21 7.07 31.90
N GLY A 381 -13.04 7.29 31.29
CA GLY A 381 -11.90 7.97 31.93
C GLY A 381 -11.25 7.20 33.09
N ASN A 382 -9.93 7.32 33.23
CA ASN A 382 -9.22 6.83 34.41
C ASN A 382 -9.45 7.82 35.56
N SER A 383 -10.51 7.63 36.34
CA SER A 383 -10.62 8.29 37.64
C SER A 383 -9.93 7.42 38.69
N ASN A 384 -8.81 7.92 39.21
CA ASN A 384 -8.10 7.36 40.37
C ASN A 384 -8.78 7.71 41.72
N ASP A 385 -9.97 8.32 41.71
CA ASP A 385 -10.73 8.56 42.93
C ASP A 385 -11.64 7.38 43.25
N GLY A 386 -11.36 6.77 44.40
CA GLY A 386 -12.19 5.73 44.97
C GLY A 386 -13.63 6.20 45.14
N LEU A 387 -14.55 5.28 44.85
CA LEU A 387 -16.01 5.36 44.95
C LEU A 387 -16.73 5.72 43.63
N GLN A 388 -17.26 4.64 43.01
CA GLN A 388 -18.17 4.53 41.86
C GLN A 388 -17.55 4.36 40.46
N GLY A 389 -17.11 3.13 40.16
CA GLY A 389 -16.89 2.66 38.78
C GLY A 389 -16.75 1.14 38.74
N GLN A 390 -17.70 0.43 38.13
CA GLN A 390 -17.57 -1.02 37.90
C GLN A 390 -16.32 -1.28 37.04
N ASP A 391 -15.49 -2.25 37.45
CA ASP A 391 -14.28 -2.69 36.74
C ASP A 391 -14.59 -2.96 35.25
N VAL A 392 -13.68 -2.62 34.34
CA VAL A 392 -13.78 -2.94 32.89
C VAL A 392 -14.07 -4.43 32.67
N ARG A 393 -13.62 -5.30 33.59
CA ARG A 393 -13.93 -6.73 33.64
C ARG A 393 -15.42 -7.07 33.80
N VAL A 394 -16.22 -6.16 34.36
CA VAL A 394 -17.68 -6.31 34.55
C VAL A 394 -18.47 -5.69 33.38
N VAL A 395 -17.98 -4.57 32.85
CA VAL A 395 -18.71 -3.79 31.82
C VAL A 395 -18.52 -4.36 30.41
N LEU A 396 -17.31 -4.86 30.10
CA LEU A 396 -16.98 -5.41 28.78
C LEU A 396 -17.86 -6.62 28.38
N PRO A 397 -18.12 -7.62 29.26
CA PRO A 397 -19.03 -8.71 28.95
C PRO A 397 -20.48 -8.26 28.71
N GLN A 398 -20.99 -7.28 29.48
CA GLN A 398 -22.35 -6.77 29.30
C GLN A 398 -22.51 -6.00 27.98
N MET A 399 -21.51 -5.18 27.63
CA MET A 399 -21.47 -4.46 26.36
C MET A 399 -21.37 -5.43 25.17
N THR A 400 -20.54 -6.49 25.30
CA THR A 400 -20.44 -7.56 24.31
C THR A 400 -21.79 -8.24 24.09
N LEU A 401 -22.50 -8.63 25.15
CA LEU A 401 -23.82 -9.28 25.06
C LEU A 401 -24.88 -8.39 24.41
N ARG A 402 -24.93 -7.09 24.76
CA ARG A 402 -25.90 -6.15 24.17
C ARG A 402 -25.63 -5.89 22.69
N ILE A 403 -24.37 -5.67 22.32
CA ILE A 403 -23.98 -5.46 20.91
C ILE A 403 -24.26 -6.73 20.10
N LYS A 404 -23.94 -7.91 20.64
CA LYS A 404 -24.31 -9.19 20.04
C LYS A 404 -25.81 -9.21 19.76
N GLY A 405 -26.64 -9.02 20.78
CA GLY A 405 -28.11 -9.08 20.68
C GLY A 405 -28.70 -8.10 19.67
N GLN A 406 -28.23 -6.84 19.66
CA GLN A 406 -28.72 -5.83 18.72
C GLN A 406 -28.33 -6.15 17.28
N ILE A 407 -27.06 -6.51 17.03
CA ILE A 407 -26.60 -6.88 15.69
C ILE A 407 -27.30 -8.16 15.20
N THR A 408 -27.51 -9.16 16.07
CA THR A 408 -28.26 -10.37 15.67
C THR A 408 -29.71 -10.06 15.35
N GLY A 409 -30.38 -9.21 16.14
CA GLY A 409 -31.77 -8.82 15.88
C GLY A 409 -31.96 -8.10 14.55
N GLU A 410 -31.06 -7.16 14.23
CA GLU A 410 -31.06 -6.46 12.93
C GLU A 410 -30.80 -7.43 11.77
N LEU A 411 -29.82 -8.34 11.91
CA LEU A 411 -29.55 -9.36 10.90
C LEU A 411 -30.73 -10.31 10.70
N HIS A 412 -31.41 -10.75 11.76
CA HIS A 412 -32.62 -11.58 11.65
C HIS A 412 -33.72 -10.88 10.86
N SER A 413 -33.90 -9.57 11.06
CA SER A 413 -34.85 -8.76 10.30
C SER A 413 -34.52 -8.77 8.81
N ILE A 414 -33.26 -8.48 8.45
CA ILE A 414 -32.77 -8.43 7.06
C ILE A 414 -32.87 -9.80 6.38
N ILE A 415 -32.43 -10.86 7.07
CA ILE A 415 -32.44 -12.24 6.56
C ILE A 415 -33.88 -12.70 6.33
N ARG A 416 -34.82 -12.32 7.19
CA ARG A 416 -36.23 -12.70 7.02
C ARG A 416 -36.91 -11.98 5.88
N LYS A 417 -36.56 -10.73 5.59
CA LYS A 417 -37.14 -9.94 4.49
C LYS A 417 -36.08 -9.00 3.90
N PRO A 418 -35.21 -9.48 2.99
CA PRO A 418 -34.28 -8.62 2.29
C PRO A 418 -35.01 -7.78 1.22
N GLU A 419 -34.54 -6.58 0.94
CA GLU A 419 -35.14 -5.63 -0.02
C GLU A 419 -34.21 -5.42 -1.24
N PRO A 420 -34.70 -5.54 -2.48
CA PRO A 420 -36.07 -5.91 -2.86
C PRO A 420 -36.39 -7.34 -2.42
N ASN A 421 -37.66 -7.63 -2.11
CA ASN A 421 -38.15 -8.92 -1.60
C ASN A 421 -37.71 -10.09 -2.51
N ALA A 422 -36.54 -10.65 -2.21
CA ALA A 422 -35.92 -11.74 -2.96
C ALA A 422 -36.31 -13.07 -2.30
N GLU A 423 -37.39 -13.68 -2.77
CA GLU A 423 -37.85 -14.97 -2.25
C GLU A 423 -37.08 -16.13 -2.88
N ILE A 424 -36.67 -17.08 -2.03
CA ILE A 424 -36.06 -18.34 -2.49
C ILE A 424 -37.17 -19.22 -3.06
N LYS A 425 -37.02 -19.60 -4.34
CA LYS A 425 -37.91 -20.53 -5.01
C LYS A 425 -37.67 -21.94 -4.48
N THR A 426 -38.73 -22.61 -4.07
CA THR A 426 -38.73 -24.01 -3.63
C THR A 426 -39.39 -24.94 -4.64
N THR A 427 -39.80 -24.42 -5.79
CA THR A 427 -40.42 -25.15 -6.90
C THR A 427 -39.89 -24.61 -8.22
N GLY A 428 -39.77 -25.45 -9.24
CA GLY A 428 -39.21 -25.08 -10.55
C GLY A 428 -38.03 -25.96 -10.94
N THR A 429 -37.16 -25.46 -11.82
CA THR A 429 -35.94 -26.19 -12.19
C THR A 429 -34.83 -25.97 -11.17
N VAL A 430 -33.86 -26.89 -11.12
CA VAL A 430 -32.75 -26.84 -10.14
C VAL A 430 -31.91 -25.57 -10.31
N ASP A 431 -31.69 -25.12 -11.54
CA ASP A 431 -31.02 -23.85 -11.83
C ASP A 431 -31.83 -22.64 -11.35
N GLU A 432 -33.16 -22.62 -11.55
CA GLU A 432 -34.03 -21.55 -11.05
C GLU A 432 -34.00 -21.45 -9.51
N MET A 433 -33.98 -22.59 -8.81
CA MET A 433 -33.86 -22.63 -7.34
C MET A 433 -32.51 -22.06 -6.89
N LEU A 434 -31.39 -22.51 -7.48
CA LEU A 434 -30.05 -22.04 -7.11
C LEU A 434 -29.85 -20.55 -7.43
N ILE A 435 -30.37 -20.08 -8.58
CA ILE A 435 -30.36 -18.64 -8.93
C ILE A 435 -31.11 -17.83 -7.88
N SER A 436 -32.30 -18.31 -7.43
CA SER A 436 -33.05 -17.60 -6.39
C SER A 436 -32.32 -17.51 -5.05
N ILE A 437 -31.52 -18.53 -4.69
CA ILE A 437 -30.66 -18.49 -3.49
C ILE A 437 -29.54 -17.46 -3.67
N LYS A 438 -28.88 -17.43 -4.83
CA LYS A 438 -27.85 -16.44 -5.16
C LYS A 438 -28.40 -15.02 -5.07
N ASP A 439 -29.57 -14.77 -5.67
CA ASP A 439 -30.22 -13.46 -5.67
C ASP A 439 -30.63 -13.03 -4.26
N TYR A 440 -31.18 -13.97 -3.47
CA TYR A 440 -31.46 -13.77 -2.05
C TYR A 440 -30.20 -13.37 -1.26
N LEU A 441 -29.08 -14.08 -1.44
CA LEU A 441 -27.82 -13.78 -0.75
C LEU A 441 -27.27 -12.39 -1.13
N ASN A 442 -27.35 -12.02 -2.41
CA ASN A 442 -26.95 -10.70 -2.88
C ASN A 442 -27.83 -9.59 -2.28
N ALA A 443 -29.15 -9.82 -2.16
CA ALA A 443 -30.05 -8.89 -1.52
C ALA A 443 -29.75 -8.75 -0.01
N VAL A 444 -29.46 -9.85 0.69
CA VAL A 444 -29.03 -9.82 2.09
C VAL A 444 -27.72 -9.03 2.24
N ALA A 445 -26.71 -9.31 1.42
CA ALA A 445 -25.42 -8.59 1.45
C ALA A 445 -25.60 -7.08 1.28
N LYS A 446 -26.35 -6.67 0.24
CA LYS A 446 -26.65 -5.26 -0.04
C LYS A 446 -27.38 -4.57 1.12
N ASN A 447 -28.35 -5.25 1.74
CA ASN A 447 -29.09 -4.70 2.87
C ASN A 447 -28.22 -4.58 4.13
N VAL A 448 -27.32 -5.53 4.36
CA VAL A 448 -26.33 -5.44 5.44
C VAL A 448 -25.34 -4.30 5.18
N GLU A 449 -24.89 -4.08 3.94
CA GLU A 449 -24.06 -2.93 3.55
C GLU A 449 -24.76 -1.59 3.77
N GLN A 450 -26.05 -1.50 3.42
CA GLN A 450 -26.83 -0.31 3.72
C GLN A 450 -26.87 -0.05 5.23
N LYS A 451 -27.00 -1.10 6.05
CA LYS A 451 -26.94 -0.99 7.52
C LYS A 451 -25.57 -0.61 8.05
N ILE A 452 -24.48 -0.95 7.36
CA ILE A 452 -23.14 -0.44 7.70
C ILE A 452 -23.08 1.08 7.53
N ASN A 453 -23.69 1.62 6.46
CA ASN A 453 -23.76 3.05 6.22
C ASN A 453 -24.68 3.76 7.24
N GLU A 454 -25.75 3.10 7.69
CA GLU A 454 -26.67 3.59 8.72
C GLU A 454 -26.19 3.33 10.16
N ALA A 455 -25.13 2.54 10.37
CA ALA A 455 -24.65 2.09 11.68
C ALA A 455 -24.30 3.26 12.62
N GLU A 456 -24.03 4.44 12.07
CA GLU A 456 -23.79 5.68 12.81
C GLU A 456 -24.98 6.11 13.69
N ALA A 457 -26.22 5.82 13.28
CA ALA A 457 -27.41 6.10 14.09
C ALA A 457 -27.60 5.08 15.22
N SER A 458 -27.34 3.79 14.94
CA SER A 458 -27.43 2.69 15.92
C SER A 458 -26.33 2.73 16.97
N VAL A 459 -25.14 3.20 16.61
CA VAL A 459 -24.02 3.43 17.54
C VAL A 459 -24.34 4.57 18.52
N LYS A 460 -25.02 5.63 18.06
CA LYS A 460 -25.47 6.75 18.91
C LYS A 460 -26.50 6.33 19.95
N SER A 461 -27.45 5.44 19.62
CA SER A 461 -28.43 4.93 20.59
C SER A 461 -27.79 4.00 21.63
N LEU A 462 -26.87 3.12 21.21
CA LEU A 462 -26.10 2.23 22.09
C LEU A 462 -25.18 2.97 23.06
N ASP A 463 -24.49 4.00 22.59
CA ASP A 463 -23.61 4.85 23.41
C ASP A 463 -24.39 5.53 24.54
N SER A 464 -25.60 6.04 24.23
CA SER A 464 -26.47 6.69 25.21
C SER A 464 -27.02 5.73 26.29
N ALA A 465 -27.20 4.45 25.97
CA ALA A 465 -27.85 3.45 26.83
C ALA A 465 -26.89 2.68 27.76
N ILE A 466 -25.57 2.66 27.47
CA ILE A 466 -24.59 1.82 28.19
C ILE A 466 -23.49 2.65 28.85
N LEU A 467 -22.96 3.66 28.15
CA LEU A 467 -21.72 4.31 28.57
C LEU A 467 -21.96 5.52 29.48
N GLY A 468 -23.10 6.21 29.31
CA GLY A 468 -23.41 7.46 30.02
C GLY A 468 -22.47 8.59 29.59
N LYS A 469 -22.96 9.82 29.41
CA LYS A 469 -22.17 10.97 28.91
C LYS A 469 -21.14 11.50 29.92
N LYS A 470 -20.24 10.67 30.47
CA LYS A 470 -19.30 11.09 31.53
C LYS A 470 -17.91 10.45 31.39
N GLY A 471 -17.20 10.78 30.31
CA GLY A 471 -15.78 10.44 30.12
C GLY A 471 -15.01 11.55 29.40
N PRO A 472 -13.66 11.48 29.36
CA PRO A 472 -12.80 12.54 28.86
C PRO A 472 -12.87 12.73 27.34
N ASN A 473 -13.25 11.70 26.56
CA ASN A 473 -13.44 11.84 25.12
C ASN A 473 -14.51 10.87 24.54
N PRO A 474 -15.81 11.17 24.74
CA PRO A 474 -16.92 10.31 24.30
C PRO A 474 -16.98 10.11 22.78
N ALA A 475 -16.54 11.11 22.00
CA ALA A 475 -16.51 11.03 20.54
C ALA A 475 -15.55 9.94 20.04
N ILE A 476 -14.39 9.79 20.67
CA ILE A 476 -13.44 8.70 20.34
C ILE A 476 -14.00 7.33 20.74
N GLY A 477 -14.71 7.25 21.87
CA GLY A 477 -15.39 6.02 22.29
C GLY A 477 -16.45 5.53 21.30
N GLN A 478 -17.23 6.46 20.74
CA GLN A 478 -18.19 6.19 19.67
C GLN A 478 -17.53 5.72 18.38
N LEU A 479 -16.36 6.24 18.02
CA LEU A 479 -15.63 5.79 16.83
C LEU A 479 -15.20 4.32 16.95
N PHE A 480 -14.69 3.90 18.11
CA PHE A 480 -14.32 2.51 18.35
C PHE A 480 -15.53 1.57 18.38
N LEU A 481 -16.68 2.04 18.88
CA LEU A 481 -17.93 1.29 18.84
C LEU A 481 -18.46 1.16 17.41
N LYS A 482 -18.42 2.25 16.62
CA LYS A 482 -18.74 2.23 15.19
C LYS A 482 -17.87 1.25 14.44
N HIS A 483 -16.57 1.24 14.73
CA HIS A 483 -15.64 0.29 14.13
C HIS A 483 -16.00 -1.15 14.48
N ALA A 484 -16.27 -1.47 15.75
CA ALA A 484 -16.69 -2.81 16.18
C ALA A 484 -17.99 -3.29 15.48
N CYS A 485 -19.02 -2.43 15.39
CA CYS A 485 -20.27 -2.75 14.69
C CYS A 485 -20.06 -2.92 13.18
N THR A 486 -19.23 -2.06 12.58
CA THR A 486 -18.88 -2.13 11.15
C THR A 486 -18.18 -3.45 10.85
N THR A 487 -17.16 -3.83 11.63
CA THR A 487 -16.43 -5.10 11.46
C THR A 487 -17.36 -6.32 11.50
N LEU A 488 -18.34 -6.34 12.41
CA LEU A 488 -19.29 -7.45 12.51
C LEU A 488 -20.22 -7.54 11.30
N LEU A 489 -20.79 -6.41 10.87
CA LEU A 489 -21.70 -6.37 9.73
C LEU A 489 -20.96 -6.63 8.40
N THR A 490 -19.75 -6.07 8.24
CA THR A 490 -18.90 -6.31 7.07
C THR A 490 -18.62 -7.80 6.90
N ALA A 491 -18.26 -8.50 7.97
CA ALA A 491 -17.96 -9.93 7.88
C ALA A 491 -19.17 -10.78 7.44
N VAL A 492 -20.39 -10.42 7.85
CA VAL A 492 -21.61 -11.12 7.41
C VAL A 492 -21.95 -10.77 5.96
N SER A 493 -21.77 -9.51 5.54
CA SER A 493 -21.99 -9.10 4.14
C SER A 493 -20.99 -9.78 3.19
N GLU A 494 -19.71 -9.78 3.54
CA GLU A 494 -18.66 -10.42 2.75
C GLU A 494 -18.92 -11.93 2.63
N TRP A 495 -19.32 -12.59 3.72
CA TRP A 495 -19.66 -14.00 3.69
C TRP A 495 -20.89 -14.30 2.80
N ALA A 496 -21.94 -13.49 2.87
CA ALA A 496 -23.11 -13.62 2.01
C ALA A 496 -22.75 -13.43 0.53
N THR A 497 -21.92 -12.42 0.24
CA THR A 497 -21.41 -12.12 -1.10
C THR A 497 -20.57 -13.27 -1.65
N GLU A 498 -19.67 -13.82 -0.85
CA GLU A 498 -18.79 -14.90 -1.29
C GLU A 498 -19.56 -16.20 -1.52
N MET A 499 -20.54 -16.54 -0.67
CA MET A 499 -21.44 -17.67 -0.96
C MET A 499 -22.29 -17.45 -2.21
N ALA A 500 -22.76 -16.23 -2.48
CA ALA A 500 -23.49 -15.93 -3.71
C ALA A 500 -22.61 -16.15 -4.95
N LYS A 501 -21.33 -15.76 -4.88
CA LYS A 501 -20.34 -16.04 -5.94
C LYS A 501 -20.08 -17.53 -6.10
N GLU A 502 -19.88 -18.28 -5.02
CA GLU A 502 -19.65 -19.72 -5.09
C GLU A 502 -20.85 -20.48 -5.69
N ILE A 503 -22.08 -20.12 -5.30
CA ILE A 503 -23.30 -20.67 -5.91
C ILE A 503 -23.38 -20.28 -7.40
N GLY A 504 -23.04 -19.02 -7.75
CA GLY A 504 -22.93 -18.58 -9.14
C GLY A 504 -21.93 -19.40 -9.95
N ASN A 505 -20.71 -19.57 -9.42
CA ASN A 505 -19.65 -20.37 -10.02
C ASN A 505 -20.09 -21.82 -10.21
N PHE A 506 -20.79 -22.40 -9.22
CA PHE A 506 -21.35 -23.73 -9.35
C PHE A 506 -22.37 -23.80 -10.50
N ILE A 507 -23.33 -22.86 -10.59
CA ILE A 507 -24.32 -22.83 -11.67
C ILE A 507 -23.64 -22.77 -13.05
N ASP A 508 -22.67 -21.86 -13.21
CA ASP A 508 -22.00 -21.60 -14.48
C ASP A 508 -21.10 -22.77 -14.92
N LYS A 509 -20.36 -23.37 -13.98
CA LYS A 509 -19.38 -24.43 -14.27
C LYS A 509 -19.98 -25.84 -14.31
N SER A 510 -20.98 -26.12 -13.48
CA SER A 510 -21.56 -27.47 -13.37
C SER A 510 -22.42 -27.88 -14.56
N SER A 511 -22.82 -26.92 -15.41
CA SER A 511 -23.82 -27.14 -16.46
C SER A 511 -25.14 -27.72 -15.93
N ILE A 512 -25.50 -27.42 -14.67
CA ILE A 512 -26.68 -27.97 -14.00
C ILE A 512 -28.01 -27.71 -14.75
N LYS A 513 -28.05 -26.66 -15.59
CA LYS A 513 -29.16 -26.38 -16.52
C LYS A 513 -29.48 -27.55 -17.47
N ASN A 514 -28.50 -28.38 -17.81
CA ASN A 514 -28.68 -29.56 -18.66
C ASN A 514 -29.54 -30.65 -17.99
N LEU A 515 -29.70 -30.59 -16.66
CA LEU A 515 -30.59 -31.50 -15.93
C LEU A 515 -32.04 -31.35 -16.40
N LYS A 516 -32.48 -30.13 -16.72
CA LYS A 516 -33.81 -29.87 -17.30
C LYS A 516 -34.01 -30.63 -18.60
N GLU A 517 -33.00 -30.62 -19.46
CA GLU A 517 -33.04 -31.32 -20.74
C GLU A 517 -33.04 -32.85 -20.56
N ALA A 518 -32.25 -33.37 -19.63
CA ALA A 518 -32.24 -34.80 -19.30
C ALA A 518 -33.61 -35.29 -18.77
N VAL A 519 -34.27 -34.48 -17.92
CA VAL A 519 -35.63 -34.76 -17.43
C VAL A 519 -36.64 -34.73 -18.57
N ASN A 520 -36.55 -33.76 -19.49
CA ASN A 520 -37.44 -33.69 -20.66
C ASN A 520 -37.26 -34.91 -21.58
N LYS A 521 -36.03 -35.36 -21.81
CA LYS A 521 -35.75 -36.58 -22.60
C LYS A 521 -36.38 -37.82 -21.97
N TYR A 522 -36.33 -37.95 -20.63
CA TYR A 522 -37.05 -39.01 -19.92
C TYR A 522 -38.58 -38.93 -20.12
N GLN A 523 -39.17 -37.74 -20.01
CA GLN A 523 -40.60 -37.54 -20.20
C GLN A 523 -41.07 -37.90 -21.63
N ILE A 524 -40.23 -37.66 -22.64
CA ILE A 524 -40.50 -38.03 -24.04
C ILE A 524 -40.37 -39.55 -24.26
N PHE A 525 -39.40 -40.21 -23.62
CA PHE A 525 -39.13 -41.64 -23.83
C PHE A 525 -40.17 -42.55 -23.14
N ARG A 526 -40.63 -42.17 -21.93
CA ARG A 526 -41.55 -42.97 -21.12
C ARG A 526 -42.80 -43.51 -21.87
N PRO A 527 -43.51 -42.74 -22.72
CA PRO A 527 -44.70 -43.22 -23.41
C PRO A 527 -44.44 -44.19 -24.59
N ILE A 528 -43.19 -44.34 -25.08
CA ILE A 528 -42.87 -45.07 -26.33
C ILE A 528 -43.34 -46.54 -26.31
N PHE A 529 -43.34 -47.18 -25.13
CA PHE A 529 -43.74 -48.59 -24.97
C PHE A 529 -45.18 -48.79 -24.50
N GLY A 530 -45.86 -47.73 -24.04
CA GLY A 530 -47.16 -47.83 -23.37
C GLY A 530 -48.33 -47.21 -24.12
N ASN A 531 -48.09 -46.14 -24.90
CA ASN A 531 -49.19 -45.41 -25.55
C ASN A 531 -49.53 -45.97 -26.94
N PRO A 532 -50.84 -46.05 -27.29
CA PRO A 532 -51.30 -46.45 -28.61
C PRO A 532 -50.60 -45.69 -29.75
N GLY A 533 -50.12 -46.39 -30.77
CA GLY A 533 -49.50 -45.79 -31.96
C GLY A 533 -48.00 -45.46 -31.84
N GLN A 534 -47.40 -45.60 -30.65
CA GLN A 534 -45.95 -45.47 -30.48
C GLN A 534 -45.20 -46.73 -30.97
N PRO A 535 -43.92 -46.63 -31.40
CA PRO A 535 -43.19 -47.75 -32.01
C PRO A 535 -43.18 -49.04 -31.16
N GLY A 536 -42.96 -48.94 -29.85
CA GLY A 536 -42.94 -50.11 -28.95
C GLY A 536 -44.32 -50.76 -28.82
N ASN A 537 -45.37 -49.95 -28.71
CA ASN A 537 -46.75 -50.46 -28.67
C ASN A 537 -47.18 -51.12 -30.00
N ARG A 538 -46.79 -50.55 -31.15
CA ARG A 538 -47.06 -51.13 -32.48
C ARG A 538 -46.41 -52.50 -32.67
N ILE A 539 -45.19 -52.69 -32.13
CA ILE A 539 -44.52 -54.00 -32.13
C ILE A 539 -45.30 -55.00 -31.26
N THR A 540 -45.72 -54.60 -30.06
CA THR A 540 -46.57 -55.46 -29.20
C THR A 540 -47.88 -55.85 -29.88
N GLU A 541 -48.57 -54.91 -30.56
CA GLU A 541 -49.80 -55.19 -31.32
C GLU A 541 -49.55 -56.17 -32.48
N ALA A 542 -48.48 -55.98 -33.26
CA ALA A 542 -48.12 -56.86 -34.36
C ALA A 542 -47.81 -58.28 -33.89
N LEU A 543 -47.06 -58.43 -32.79
CA LEU A 543 -46.76 -59.73 -32.18
C LEU A 543 -48.02 -60.43 -31.66
N ASN A 544 -48.95 -59.70 -31.05
CA ASN A 544 -50.24 -60.25 -30.61
C ASN A 544 -51.10 -60.74 -31.79
N ALA A 545 -51.13 -60.00 -32.90
CA ALA A 545 -51.87 -60.41 -34.10
C ALA A 545 -51.29 -61.69 -34.75
N VAL A 546 -49.96 -61.83 -34.79
CA VAL A 546 -49.30 -63.05 -35.28
C VAL A 546 -49.61 -64.24 -34.36
N LYS A 547 -49.58 -64.03 -33.04
CA LYS A 547 -49.92 -65.05 -32.04
C LYS A 547 -51.34 -65.61 -32.24
N GLU A 548 -52.35 -64.75 -32.44
CA GLU A 548 -53.73 -65.21 -32.67
C GLU A 548 -53.88 -66.09 -33.92
N LYS A 549 -53.15 -65.77 -34.99
CA LYS A 549 -53.17 -66.57 -36.23
C LYS A 549 -52.55 -67.96 -36.03
N ILE A 550 -51.45 -68.04 -35.29
CA ILE A 550 -50.79 -69.32 -34.96
C ILE A 550 -51.71 -70.19 -34.09
N GLU A 551 -52.39 -69.60 -33.10
CA GLU A 551 -53.36 -70.32 -32.26
C GLU A 551 -54.54 -70.87 -33.07
N LYS A 552 -55.11 -70.07 -33.98
CA LYS A 552 -56.17 -70.55 -34.88
C LYS A 552 -55.72 -71.72 -35.74
N LEU A 553 -54.51 -71.66 -36.33
CA LEU A 553 -53.97 -72.75 -37.15
C LEU A 553 -53.76 -74.03 -36.33
N HIS A 554 -53.20 -73.90 -35.12
CA HIS A 554 -52.99 -75.02 -34.20
C HIS A 554 -54.31 -75.68 -33.76
N ASN A 555 -55.34 -74.89 -33.46
CA ASN A 555 -56.65 -75.40 -33.07
C ASN A 555 -57.34 -76.13 -34.24
N ASN A 556 -57.26 -75.59 -35.46
CA ASN A 556 -57.81 -76.23 -36.65
C ASN A 556 -57.17 -77.61 -36.92
N LEU A 557 -55.84 -77.72 -36.74
CA LEU A 557 -55.12 -79.00 -36.86
C LEU A 557 -55.50 -79.99 -35.73
N THR A 558 -55.83 -79.48 -34.55
CA THR A 558 -56.30 -80.31 -33.42
C THR A 558 -57.71 -80.86 -33.67
N THR A 559 -58.61 -80.05 -34.24
CA THR A 559 -59.94 -80.49 -34.67
C THR A 559 -59.84 -81.56 -35.77
N ALA A 560 -58.93 -81.38 -36.74
CA ALA A 560 -58.69 -82.35 -37.82
C ALA A 560 -58.12 -83.70 -37.32
N ALA A 561 -57.50 -83.74 -36.14
CA ALA A 561 -56.86 -84.93 -35.56
C ALA A 561 -57.71 -85.68 -34.51
N SER A 562 -58.98 -85.29 -34.29
CA SER A 562 -59.84 -85.89 -33.25
C SER A 562 -60.65 -87.08 -33.81
N PRO A 563 -60.67 -88.27 -33.16
CA PRO A 563 -61.45 -89.41 -33.63
C PRO A 563 -62.94 -89.25 -33.29
N SER A 564 -63.81 -89.61 -34.24
CA SER A 564 -65.22 -89.89 -33.93
C SER A 564 -65.34 -91.30 -33.32
N SER A 565 -65.59 -91.35 -32.01
CA SER A 565 -66.08 -92.48 -31.17
C SER A 565 -65.38 -93.86 -31.18
N THR A 566 -64.92 -94.25 -29.97
CA THR A 566 -64.69 -95.62 -29.40
C THR A 566 -63.80 -96.57 -30.22
N THR A 567 -62.66 -97.07 -29.77
CA THR A 567 -62.26 -97.67 -28.47
C THR A 567 -60.72 -97.69 -28.33
N ASP A 568 -60.26 -97.84 -27.09
CA ASP A 568 -58.90 -98.11 -26.57
C ASP A 568 -57.76 -98.40 -27.55
N THR A 569 -56.70 -97.59 -27.48
CA THR A 569 -55.31 -97.95 -27.88
C THR A 569 -54.26 -97.09 -27.12
N PRO A 570 -53.01 -97.56 -26.98
CA PRO A 570 -52.19 -97.45 -25.77
C PRO A 570 -51.16 -96.31 -25.74
N LYS A 571 -50.58 -96.09 -24.55
CA LYS A 571 -49.46 -95.18 -24.25
C LYS A 571 -48.23 -95.44 -25.15
N PHE A 572 -47.62 -94.36 -25.63
CA PHE A 572 -46.32 -94.34 -26.33
C PHE A 572 -45.16 -94.20 -25.32
N ASP A 573 -44.16 -95.09 -25.42
CA ASP A 573 -42.92 -95.13 -24.60
C ASP A 573 -41.72 -94.65 -25.46
N PRO A 574 -40.87 -93.70 -25.01
CA PRO A 574 -39.85 -93.05 -25.85
C PRO A 574 -38.55 -93.84 -26.10
N ALA A 575 -38.48 -95.14 -25.83
CA ALA A 575 -37.23 -95.91 -25.90
C ALA A 575 -37.39 -97.28 -26.57
N ASP A 576 -37.50 -97.32 -27.90
CA ASP A 576 -37.12 -98.49 -28.71
C ASP A 576 -36.83 -98.06 -30.18
N PRO A 577 -35.70 -98.46 -30.80
CA PRO A 577 -35.33 -98.01 -32.14
C PRO A 577 -36.14 -98.76 -33.21
N ALA A 578 -36.79 -98.02 -34.11
CA ALA A 578 -37.54 -98.63 -35.21
C ALA A 578 -36.62 -99.16 -36.32
N ASN A 579 -36.76 -100.47 -36.54
CA ASN A 579 -36.15 -101.37 -37.51
C ASN A 579 -36.44 -100.99 -39.00
N PRO A 580 -35.52 -101.13 -39.97
CA PRO A 580 -35.70 -100.69 -41.37
C PRO A 580 -36.56 -101.56 -42.30
N GLU A 581 -37.44 -102.42 -41.80
CA GLU A 581 -38.21 -103.39 -42.63
C GLU A 581 -39.75 -103.24 -42.52
N ASP A 582 -40.27 -102.03 -42.30
CA ASP A 582 -41.72 -101.80 -42.18
C ASP A 582 -42.33 -101.24 -43.49
N ASN A 583 -42.46 -102.11 -44.49
CA ASN A 583 -43.11 -101.83 -45.77
C ASN A 583 -44.63 -102.04 -45.67
N LEU A 584 -45.42 -100.98 -45.87
CA LEU A 584 -46.89 -101.02 -45.90
C LEU A 584 -47.43 -102.05 -46.92
N GLU A 585 -46.68 -102.29 -47.99
CA GLU A 585 -46.98 -103.24 -49.05
C GLU A 585 -46.88 -104.70 -48.59
N ASP A 586 -45.96 -105.03 -47.67
CA ASP A 586 -45.79 -106.40 -47.16
C ASP A 586 -46.84 -106.77 -46.10
N LYS A 587 -47.35 -105.78 -45.35
CA LYS A 587 -48.52 -105.95 -44.47
C LYS A 587 -49.81 -106.17 -45.26
N ILE A 588 -49.98 -105.45 -46.38
CA ILE A 588 -51.11 -105.66 -47.31
C ILE A 588 -51.02 -107.04 -47.99
N LYS A 589 -49.81 -107.46 -48.42
CA LYS A 589 -49.55 -108.81 -48.96
C LYS A 589 -49.81 -109.92 -47.93
N GLY A 590 -49.48 -109.69 -46.66
CA GLY A 590 -49.73 -110.63 -45.56
C GLY A 590 -51.22 -110.88 -45.28
N ILE A 591 -52.05 -109.85 -45.37
CA ILE A 591 -53.51 -109.97 -45.22
C ILE A 591 -54.12 -110.76 -46.41
N LEU A 592 -53.64 -110.49 -47.62
CA LEU A 592 -54.07 -111.19 -48.85
C LEU A 592 -53.71 -112.68 -48.87
N ASN A 593 -52.53 -113.05 -48.35
CA ASN A 593 -52.08 -114.44 -48.29
C ASN A 593 -52.77 -115.28 -47.21
N LYS A 594 -53.31 -114.64 -46.15
CA LYS A 594 -53.95 -115.32 -45.01
C LYS A 594 -55.39 -115.78 -45.29
N GLU A 595 -56.08 -115.09 -46.20
CA GLU A 595 -57.48 -115.40 -46.56
C GLU A 595 -57.61 -116.31 -47.81
N MET A 596 -56.53 -116.50 -48.59
CA MET A 596 -56.63 -117.09 -49.94
C MET A 596 -55.96 -118.47 -50.16
N GLY A 597 -55.12 -118.98 -49.25
CA GLY A 597 -54.67 -120.39 -49.21
C GLY A 597 -53.93 -120.95 -50.45
N THR A 598 -52.76 -121.55 -50.24
CA THR A 598 -51.86 -122.05 -51.29
C THR A 598 -52.21 -123.46 -51.82
N ASN A 599 -52.37 -123.56 -53.14
CA ASN A 599 -52.23 -124.73 -54.05
C ASN A 599 -53.46 -125.62 -54.40
N GLY A 600 -53.89 -125.56 -55.67
CA GLY A 600 -54.17 -126.75 -56.53
C GLY A 600 -55.62 -127.12 -56.90
N PHE A 601 -55.86 -127.27 -58.23
CA PHE A 601 -56.97 -127.96 -58.95
C PHE A 601 -58.39 -127.37 -58.85
N ALA A 602 -59.00 -126.88 -59.94
CA ALA A 602 -59.60 -127.58 -61.09
C ALA A 602 -61.11 -127.81 -60.93
N THR A 603 -61.82 -127.58 -62.05
CA THR A 603 -63.11 -128.17 -62.45
C THR A 603 -64.39 -127.83 -61.67
N SER A 604 -65.29 -127.09 -62.35
CA SER A 604 -66.74 -127.37 -62.60
C SER A 604 -67.51 -128.17 -61.54
N ASN A 605 -68.73 -127.85 -61.09
CA ASN A 605 -69.93 -127.28 -61.71
C ASN A 605 -70.85 -126.91 -60.50
N ILE A 606 -71.77 -125.93 -60.54
CA ILE A 606 -73.21 -126.19 -60.77
C ILE A 606 -73.95 -124.85 -60.91
N ASP A 607 -74.77 -124.84 -61.97
CA ASP A 607 -76.00 -124.11 -62.29
C ASP A 607 -75.99 -122.58 -62.54
N LEU A 608 -76.07 -122.24 -63.83
CA LEU A 608 -75.88 -120.93 -64.44
C LEU A 608 -77.21 -120.25 -64.86
N SER A 609 -78.37 -120.91 -64.76
CA SER A 609 -79.63 -120.36 -65.31
C SER A 609 -80.16 -119.13 -64.56
N ASN A 610 -79.97 -119.02 -63.24
CA ASN A 610 -80.25 -117.76 -62.51
C ASN A 610 -79.10 -116.74 -62.56
N LYS A 611 -77.89 -117.16 -62.99
CA LYS A 611 -76.79 -116.24 -63.32
C LYS A 611 -76.98 -115.60 -64.70
N MET A 612 -77.69 -116.23 -65.64
CA MET A 612 -77.94 -115.67 -66.98
C MET A 612 -78.75 -114.36 -66.96
N GLN A 613 -79.64 -114.15 -65.99
CA GLN A 613 -80.35 -112.86 -65.85
C GLN A 613 -79.53 -111.75 -65.17
N SER A 614 -78.55 -112.10 -64.32
CA SER A 614 -77.56 -111.13 -63.83
C SER A 614 -76.43 -110.89 -64.85
N PHE A 615 -76.21 -111.82 -65.78
CA PHE A 615 -75.28 -111.69 -66.90
C PHE A 615 -75.76 -110.71 -67.97
N HIS A 616 -77.07 -110.57 -68.21
CA HIS A 616 -77.56 -109.62 -69.20
C HIS A 616 -77.45 -108.16 -68.72
N ALA A 617 -77.62 -107.92 -67.41
CA ALA A 617 -77.30 -106.61 -66.80
C ALA A 617 -75.79 -106.34 -66.75
N ALA A 618 -74.98 -107.40 -66.59
CA ALA A 618 -73.51 -107.32 -66.66
C ALA A 618 -72.99 -107.12 -68.10
N GLU A 619 -73.71 -107.58 -69.13
CA GLU A 619 -73.39 -107.36 -70.55
C GLU A 619 -73.56 -105.89 -70.96
N GLN A 620 -74.59 -105.21 -70.43
CA GLN A 620 -74.77 -103.76 -70.60
C GLN A 620 -73.70 -102.94 -69.84
N ALA A 621 -73.29 -103.38 -68.66
CA ALA A 621 -72.15 -102.77 -67.95
C ALA A 621 -70.81 -103.05 -68.67
N LEU A 622 -70.67 -104.19 -69.36
CA LEU A 622 -69.49 -104.56 -70.13
C LEU A 622 -69.33 -103.69 -71.39
N GLN A 623 -70.42 -103.35 -72.08
CA GLN A 623 -70.39 -102.39 -73.20
C GLN A 623 -69.99 -100.97 -72.74
N SER A 624 -70.43 -100.54 -71.55
CA SER A 624 -69.98 -99.27 -70.93
C SER A 624 -68.50 -99.33 -70.52
N ALA A 625 -68.02 -100.47 -70.01
CA ALA A 625 -66.62 -100.65 -69.59
C ALA A 625 -65.64 -100.71 -70.77
N VAL A 626 -66.06 -101.21 -71.95
CA VAL A 626 -65.27 -101.21 -73.20
C VAL A 626 -65.08 -99.78 -73.75
N ALA A 627 -66.06 -98.89 -73.57
CA ALA A 627 -65.93 -97.48 -73.93
C ALA A 627 -65.01 -96.71 -72.94
N THR A 628 -65.06 -97.03 -71.64
CA THR A 628 -64.17 -96.45 -70.62
C THR A 628 -62.72 -96.89 -70.77
N THR A 629 -62.47 -98.16 -71.13
CA THR A 629 -61.10 -98.67 -71.37
C THR A 629 -60.42 -98.04 -72.59
N LEU A 630 -61.18 -97.56 -73.59
CA LEU A 630 -60.65 -96.75 -74.69
C LEU A 630 -60.27 -95.32 -74.25
N ALA A 631 -60.98 -94.75 -73.27
CA ALA A 631 -60.67 -93.45 -72.67
C ALA A 631 -59.46 -93.50 -71.71
N ASP A 632 -59.34 -94.56 -70.91
CA ASP A 632 -58.20 -94.78 -69.99
C ASP A 632 -56.87 -95.01 -70.74
N LEU A 633 -56.91 -95.59 -71.95
CA LEU A 633 -55.77 -95.69 -72.87
C LEU A 633 -55.28 -94.32 -73.39
N THR A 634 -56.12 -93.28 -73.30
CA THR A 634 -55.77 -91.90 -73.70
C THR A 634 -55.13 -91.12 -72.55
N GLU A 635 -55.43 -91.44 -71.28
CA GLU A 635 -54.74 -90.87 -70.10
C GLU A 635 -53.34 -91.45 -69.86
N LEU A 636 -53.09 -92.71 -70.23
CA LEU A 636 -51.75 -93.33 -70.13
C LEU A 636 -50.67 -92.63 -70.98
N LYS A 637 -51.05 -91.78 -71.95
CA LYS A 637 -50.12 -90.92 -72.72
C LYS A 637 -49.63 -89.69 -71.95
N ARG A 638 -50.23 -89.30 -70.82
CA ARG A 638 -49.85 -88.10 -70.01
C ARG A 638 -48.90 -88.38 -68.85
N ILE A 639 -48.59 -89.64 -68.56
CA ILE A 639 -47.66 -90.05 -67.49
C ILE A 639 -46.25 -89.46 -67.67
N PRO A 640 -45.67 -89.39 -68.88
CA PRO A 640 -44.36 -88.76 -69.09
C PRO A 640 -44.33 -87.27 -68.70
N ASP A 641 -45.38 -86.51 -69.00
CA ASP A 641 -45.47 -85.08 -68.67
C ASP A 641 -45.56 -84.83 -67.15
N TYR A 642 -46.21 -85.75 -66.41
CA TYR A 642 -46.31 -85.68 -64.96
C TYR A 642 -44.99 -86.01 -64.27
N ILE A 643 -44.22 -86.96 -64.82
CA ILE A 643 -42.87 -87.30 -64.34
C ILE A 643 -41.91 -86.11 -64.53
N GLU A 644 -41.95 -85.41 -65.68
CA GLU A 644 -41.11 -84.23 -65.90
C GLU A 644 -41.48 -83.03 -65.01
N LYS A 645 -42.77 -82.81 -64.76
CA LYS A 645 -43.21 -81.79 -63.80
C LYS A 645 -42.68 -82.06 -62.38
N ARG A 646 -42.73 -83.31 -61.91
CA ARG A 646 -42.22 -83.68 -60.58
C ARG A 646 -40.70 -83.61 -60.49
N LYS A 647 -39.99 -83.94 -61.57
CA LYS A 647 -38.53 -83.73 -61.69
C LYS A 647 -38.18 -82.24 -61.57
N LYS A 648 -38.93 -81.37 -62.23
CA LYS A 648 -38.76 -79.90 -62.13
C LYS A 648 -39.03 -79.39 -60.71
N ASP A 649 -40.16 -79.75 -60.10
CA ASP A 649 -40.52 -79.32 -58.74
C ASP A 649 -39.49 -79.77 -57.70
N ALA A 650 -38.96 -81.00 -57.84
CA ALA A 650 -37.90 -81.51 -56.98
C ALA A 650 -36.60 -80.72 -57.16
N THR A 651 -36.21 -80.41 -58.40
CA THR A 651 -35.01 -79.62 -58.70
C THR A 651 -35.11 -78.20 -58.15
N GLU A 652 -36.26 -77.54 -58.32
CA GLU A 652 -36.52 -76.20 -57.77
C GLU A 652 -36.44 -76.18 -56.23
N LYS A 653 -37.01 -77.20 -55.56
CA LYS A 653 -36.93 -77.31 -54.09
C LYS A 653 -35.51 -77.55 -53.59
N MET A 654 -34.71 -78.31 -54.34
CA MET A 654 -33.30 -78.56 -54.01
C MET A 654 -32.46 -77.28 -54.17
N ASP A 655 -32.68 -76.51 -55.24
CA ASP A 655 -32.00 -75.23 -55.45
C ASP A 655 -32.45 -74.17 -54.40
N GLU A 656 -33.72 -74.17 -54.00
CA GLU A 656 -34.25 -73.32 -52.92
C GLU A 656 -33.61 -73.64 -51.56
N LEU A 657 -33.32 -74.91 -51.28
CA LEU A 657 -32.64 -75.34 -50.06
C LEU A 657 -31.16 -74.92 -50.05
N LYS A 658 -30.49 -75.02 -51.21
CA LYS A 658 -29.11 -74.56 -51.39
C LYS A 658 -28.99 -73.05 -51.17
N GLN A 659 -29.87 -72.27 -51.77
CA GLN A 659 -29.90 -70.83 -51.58
C GLN A 659 -30.10 -70.46 -50.11
N LYS A 660 -31.01 -71.14 -49.40
CA LYS A 660 -31.23 -70.90 -47.95
C LYS A 660 -29.99 -71.18 -47.10
N ILE A 661 -29.18 -72.17 -47.43
CA ILE A 661 -27.92 -72.45 -46.70
C ILE A 661 -26.86 -71.39 -47.01
N GLU A 662 -26.77 -70.93 -48.27
CA GLU A 662 -25.88 -69.81 -48.65
C GLU A 662 -26.30 -68.48 -47.99
N ASP A 663 -27.61 -68.21 -47.89
CA ASP A 663 -28.15 -67.03 -47.21
C ASP A 663 -27.79 -67.05 -45.70
N ILE A 664 -27.91 -68.22 -45.04
CA ILE A 664 -27.49 -68.39 -43.63
C ILE A 664 -25.99 -68.13 -43.46
N ALA A 665 -25.16 -68.57 -44.40
CA ALA A 665 -23.72 -68.32 -44.36
C ALA A 665 -23.41 -66.82 -44.44
N GLN A 666 -24.05 -66.11 -45.39
CA GLN A 666 -23.90 -64.66 -45.52
C GLN A 666 -24.40 -63.90 -44.29
N ASP A 667 -25.51 -64.34 -43.70
CA ASP A 667 -26.04 -63.69 -42.50
C ASP A 667 -25.14 -63.91 -41.28
N ILE A 668 -24.50 -65.07 -41.15
CA ILE A 668 -23.47 -65.31 -40.12
C ILE A 668 -22.27 -64.37 -40.31
N ASP A 669 -21.78 -64.18 -41.54
CA ASP A 669 -20.69 -63.24 -41.81
C ASP A 669 -21.09 -61.78 -41.52
N LYS A 670 -22.32 -61.37 -41.87
CA LYS A 670 -22.83 -60.03 -41.53
C LYS A 670 -22.90 -59.82 -40.01
N VAL A 671 -23.32 -60.82 -39.24
CA VAL A 671 -23.35 -60.73 -37.77
C VAL A 671 -21.93 -60.68 -37.19
N ASP A 672 -21.01 -61.47 -37.73
CA ASP A 672 -19.58 -61.49 -37.35
C ASP A 672 -18.93 -60.11 -37.56
N ASP A 673 -19.19 -59.49 -38.72
CA ASP A 673 -18.74 -58.14 -39.09
C ASP A 673 -19.39 -57.05 -38.25
N PHE A 674 -20.70 -57.17 -37.97
CA PHE A 674 -21.43 -56.21 -37.13
C PHE A 674 -20.88 -56.23 -35.69
N LEU A 675 -20.65 -57.41 -35.12
CA LEU A 675 -20.05 -57.55 -33.80
C LEU A 675 -18.61 -57.04 -33.77
N GLN A 676 -17.83 -57.28 -34.84
CA GLN A 676 -16.48 -56.73 -34.93
C GLN A 676 -16.50 -55.20 -34.96
N THR A 677 -17.40 -54.62 -35.77
CA THR A 677 -17.59 -53.17 -35.84
C THR A 677 -17.97 -52.57 -34.47
N ALA A 678 -18.82 -53.26 -33.71
CA ALA A 678 -19.19 -52.86 -32.35
C ALA A 678 -18.00 -52.93 -31.37
N ILE A 679 -17.18 -53.99 -31.45
CA ILE A 679 -15.95 -54.13 -30.64
C ILE A 679 -14.94 -53.02 -30.99
N ASP A 680 -14.74 -52.73 -32.27
CA ASP A 680 -13.84 -51.66 -32.71
C ASP A 680 -14.34 -50.28 -32.29
N ALA A 681 -15.66 -50.07 -32.26
CA ALA A 681 -16.27 -48.85 -31.73
C ALA A 681 -16.06 -48.74 -30.20
N MET A 682 -16.19 -49.83 -29.45
CA MET A 682 -15.88 -49.86 -28.02
C MET A 682 -14.40 -49.55 -27.75
N ARG A 683 -13.47 -50.13 -28.52
CA ARG A 683 -12.04 -49.84 -28.42
C ARG A 683 -11.73 -48.37 -28.70
N ARG A 684 -12.29 -47.81 -29.78
CA ARG A 684 -12.15 -46.38 -30.10
C ARG A 684 -12.67 -45.51 -28.97
N THR A 685 -13.87 -45.79 -28.47
CA THR A 685 -14.46 -45.05 -27.34
C THR A 685 -13.59 -45.14 -26.08
N LEU A 686 -13.03 -46.31 -25.78
CA LEU A 686 -12.13 -46.50 -24.63
C LEU A 686 -10.82 -45.71 -24.80
N SER A 687 -10.24 -45.74 -26.00
CA SER A 687 -9.02 -44.99 -26.33
C SER A 687 -9.25 -43.48 -26.28
N ASP A 688 -10.37 -42.99 -26.81
CA ASP A 688 -10.77 -41.59 -26.75
C ASP A 688 -11.01 -41.16 -25.31
N ALA A 689 -11.70 -41.97 -24.50
CA ALA A 689 -11.92 -41.70 -23.09
C ALA A 689 -10.60 -41.66 -22.30
N SER A 690 -9.69 -42.59 -22.54
CA SER A 690 -8.36 -42.61 -21.92
C SER A 690 -7.53 -41.38 -22.31
N THR A 691 -7.53 -41.02 -23.60
CA THR A 691 -6.83 -39.85 -24.11
C THR A 691 -7.39 -38.56 -23.51
N ASN A 692 -8.72 -38.41 -23.50
CA ASN A 692 -9.39 -37.24 -22.91
C ASN A 692 -9.16 -37.14 -21.40
N ALA A 693 -9.18 -38.26 -20.68
CA ALA A 693 -8.88 -38.29 -19.25
C ALA A 693 -7.43 -37.86 -18.97
N ASN A 694 -6.47 -38.35 -19.75
CA ASN A 694 -5.06 -37.96 -19.64
C ASN A 694 -4.85 -36.47 -19.96
N ILE A 695 -5.45 -35.95 -21.04
CA ILE A 695 -5.41 -34.51 -21.37
C ILE A 695 -6.03 -33.67 -20.25
N ALA A 696 -7.16 -34.10 -19.69
CA ALA A 696 -7.80 -33.41 -18.58
C ALA A 696 -6.91 -33.40 -17.32
N LEU A 697 -6.20 -34.51 -17.05
CA LEU A 697 -5.24 -34.60 -15.95
C LEU A 697 -4.03 -33.68 -16.15
N ASP A 698 -3.44 -33.69 -17.34
CA ASP A 698 -2.29 -32.85 -17.68
C ASP A 698 -2.67 -31.35 -17.59
N ASN A 699 -3.89 -31.01 -18.04
CA ASN A 699 -4.45 -29.67 -17.87
C ASN A 699 -4.68 -29.30 -16.40
N LEU A 700 -5.26 -30.21 -15.61
CA LEU A 700 -5.48 -29.99 -14.17
C LEU A 700 -4.15 -29.78 -13.44
N GLN A 701 -3.15 -30.63 -13.70
CA GLN A 701 -1.81 -30.50 -13.13
C GLN A 701 -1.18 -29.15 -13.51
N SER A 702 -1.26 -28.77 -14.79
CA SER A 702 -0.71 -27.50 -15.27
C SER A 702 -1.40 -26.30 -14.63
N GLN A 703 -2.73 -26.33 -14.51
CA GLN A 703 -3.52 -25.28 -13.85
C GLN A 703 -3.19 -25.18 -12.35
N LEU A 704 -3.11 -26.30 -11.64
CA LEU A 704 -2.77 -26.32 -10.22
C LEU A 704 -1.34 -25.79 -9.98
N LEU A 705 -0.38 -26.17 -10.82
CA LEU A 705 0.98 -25.65 -10.76
C LEU A 705 1.03 -24.14 -11.05
N ALA A 706 0.28 -23.66 -12.04
CA ALA A 706 0.19 -22.23 -12.37
C ALA A 706 -0.44 -21.43 -11.21
N ILE A 707 -1.58 -21.87 -10.69
CA ILE A 707 -2.26 -21.24 -9.53
C ILE A 707 -1.33 -21.24 -8.30
N THR A 708 -0.61 -22.33 -8.06
CA THR A 708 0.35 -22.43 -6.97
C THR A 708 1.51 -21.46 -7.17
N ALA A 709 2.06 -21.38 -8.40
CA ALA A 709 3.12 -20.44 -8.73
C ALA A 709 2.67 -18.98 -8.50
N ASP A 710 1.50 -18.60 -9.00
CA ASP A 710 0.94 -17.26 -8.84
C ASP A 710 0.68 -16.93 -7.36
N ALA A 711 0.12 -17.87 -6.58
CA ALA A 711 -0.12 -17.67 -5.15
C ALA A 711 1.18 -17.50 -4.36
N PHE A 712 2.22 -18.31 -4.63
CA PHE A 712 3.51 -18.16 -3.98
C PHE A 712 4.24 -16.90 -4.42
N ASP A 713 4.13 -16.51 -5.69
CA ASP A 713 4.73 -15.28 -6.20
C ASP A 713 4.05 -14.05 -5.56
N GLU A 714 2.74 -14.09 -5.39
CA GLU A 714 1.96 -13.05 -4.70
C GLU A 714 2.30 -12.96 -3.20
N VAL A 715 2.33 -14.09 -2.48
CA VAL A 715 2.75 -14.11 -1.05
C VAL A 715 4.18 -13.61 -0.91
N THR A 716 5.09 -14.07 -1.77
CA THR A 716 6.49 -13.63 -1.76
C THR A 716 6.60 -12.12 -2.03
N ARG A 717 5.83 -11.60 -2.99
CA ARG A 717 5.75 -10.18 -3.30
C ARG A 717 5.24 -9.37 -2.11
N GLN A 718 4.17 -9.82 -1.45
CA GLN A 718 3.61 -9.16 -0.28
C GLN A 718 4.59 -9.15 0.90
N VAL A 719 5.27 -10.27 1.20
CA VAL A 719 6.28 -10.35 2.27
C VAL A 719 7.44 -9.38 1.99
N LYS A 720 7.95 -9.36 0.75
CA LYS A 720 8.99 -8.40 0.33
C LYS A 720 8.52 -6.96 0.45
N GLN A 721 7.27 -6.65 0.08
CA GLN A 721 6.71 -5.32 0.22
C GLN A 721 6.52 -4.91 1.68
N LEU A 722 6.04 -5.79 2.55
CA LEU A 722 5.89 -5.51 3.98
C LEU A 722 7.24 -5.19 4.63
N PHE A 723 8.27 -5.99 4.32
CA PHE A 723 9.63 -5.77 4.80
C PHE A 723 10.19 -4.41 4.32
N ALA A 724 10.06 -4.11 3.02
CA ALA A 724 10.46 -2.83 2.46
C ALA A 724 9.69 -1.65 3.09
N ASN A 725 8.36 -1.76 3.20
CA ASN A 725 7.49 -0.71 3.74
C ASN A 725 7.80 -0.42 5.20
N GLN A 726 8.10 -1.45 6.00
CA GLN A 726 8.51 -1.30 7.40
C GLN A 726 9.81 -0.48 7.49
N HIS A 727 10.85 -0.85 6.75
CA HIS A 727 12.12 -0.11 6.76
C HIS A 727 12.00 1.29 6.16
N VAL A 728 11.11 1.50 5.19
CA VAL A 728 10.76 2.84 4.71
C VAL A 728 10.09 3.67 5.80
N ALA A 729 9.22 3.09 6.62
CA ALA A 729 8.61 3.78 7.76
C ALA A 729 9.64 4.14 8.84
N ASP A 730 10.58 3.23 9.12
CA ASP A 730 11.71 3.49 10.04
C ASP A 730 12.58 4.65 9.52
N LEU A 731 12.87 4.69 8.22
CA LEU A 731 13.59 5.80 7.57
C LEU A 731 12.85 7.12 7.64
N LYS A 732 11.54 7.12 7.38
CA LYS A 732 10.71 8.34 7.49
C LYS A 732 10.70 8.88 8.91
N SER A 733 10.63 7.99 9.90
CA SER A 733 10.70 8.35 11.32
C SER A 733 12.06 8.95 11.67
N LEU A 734 13.15 8.32 11.20
CA LEU A 734 14.51 8.85 11.35
C LEU A 734 14.66 10.21 10.63
N GLN A 735 14.11 10.37 9.43
CA GLN A 735 14.10 11.62 8.68
C GLN A 735 13.38 12.73 9.45
N SER A 736 12.21 12.44 10.02
CA SER A 736 11.48 13.41 10.85
C SER A 736 12.27 13.81 12.09
N LEU A 737 12.96 12.86 12.74
CA LEU A 737 13.83 13.14 13.87
C LEU A 737 15.02 14.02 13.44
N VAL A 738 15.69 13.68 12.33
CA VAL A 738 16.77 14.47 11.74
C VAL A 738 16.29 15.89 11.42
N GLN A 739 15.11 16.06 10.84
CA GLN A 739 14.59 17.38 10.48
C GLN A 739 14.23 18.23 11.73
N THR A 740 13.68 17.58 12.75
CA THR A 740 13.40 18.22 14.05
C THR A 740 14.70 18.69 14.70
N GLN A 741 15.69 17.79 14.80
CA GLN A 741 16.99 18.13 15.39
C GLN A 741 17.74 19.16 14.55
N LYS A 742 17.66 19.11 13.21
CA LYS A 742 18.21 20.14 12.33
C LYS A 742 17.65 21.52 12.65
N THR A 743 16.33 21.64 12.76
CA THR A 743 15.66 22.91 13.06
C THR A 743 16.11 23.47 14.41
N GLU A 744 16.25 22.59 15.40
CA GLU A 744 16.70 22.96 16.75
C GLU A 744 18.19 23.32 16.78
N ILE A 745 19.04 22.57 16.07
CA ILE A 745 20.47 22.88 15.89
C ILE A 745 20.63 24.24 15.23
N GLU A 746 19.88 24.51 14.15
CA GLU A 746 19.89 25.82 13.49
C GLU A 746 19.41 26.93 14.43
N ARG A 747 18.41 26.67 15.29
CA ARG A 747 17.94 27.62 16.30
C ARG A 747 19.02 27.92 17.34
N ILE A 748 19.70 26.89 17.87
CA ILE A 748 20.80 27.02 18.83
C ILE A 748 21.94 27.84 18.22
N ILE A 749 22.39 27.49 17.01
CA ILE A 749 23.46 28.21 16.30
C ILE A 749 23.04 29.67 16.03
N ARG A 750 21.79 29.91 15.62
CA ARG A 750 21.29 31.28 15.42
C ARG A 750 21.33 32.07 16.73
N LEU A 751 20.78 31.55 17.82
CA LEU A 751 20.75 32.26 19.10
C LEU A 751 22.14 32.54 19.64
N ASP A 752 23.02 31.54 19.63
CA ASP A 752 24.41 31.66 20.05
C ASP A 752 25.16 32.76 19.27
N LYS A 753 24.95 32.83 17.95
CA LYS A 753 25.54 33.88 17.07
C LYS A 753 25.08 35.31 17.40
N PHE A 754 23.91 35.48 18.01
CA PHE A 754 23.29 36.80 18.26
C PHE A 754 23.17 37.14 19.75
N SER A 755 23.73 36.32 20.65
CA SER A 755 23.66 36.50 22.10
C SER A 755 25.04 36.46 22.74
N GLY A 756 25.13 36.88 24.01
CA GLY A 756 26.38 36.85 24.76
C GLY A 756 27.52 37.65 24.10
N VAL A 757 28.75 37.21 24.29
CA VAL A 757 29.96 37.87 23.76
C VAL A 757 30.00 37.84 22.23
N LYS A 758 29.54 36.76 21.57
CA LYS A 758 29.51 36.64 20.11
C LYS A 758 28.57 37.67 19.46
N GLY A 759 27.38 37.85 20.04
CA GLY A 759 26.46 38.89 19.60
C GLY A 759 26.99 40.30 19.86
N LEU A 760 27.73 40.51 20.96
CA LEU A 760 28.37 41.80 21.25
C LEU A 760 29.41 42.17 20.20
N LEU A 761 30.29 41.24 19.83
CA LEU A 761 31.28 41.45 18.78
C LEU A 761 30.62 41.79 17.43
N LYS A 762 29.45 41.21 17.16
CA LYS A 762 28.66 41.56 15.98
C LYS A 762 28.06 42.97 16.04
N GLN A 763 27.65 43.43 17.23
CA GLN A 763 27.14 44.79 17.43
C GLN A 763 28.26 45.82 17.35
N LEU A 764 29.46 45.52 17.85
CA LEU A 764 30.64 46.37 17.68
C LEU A 764 30.95 46.61 16.19
N LYS A 765 30.71 45.61 15.32
CA LYS A 765 30.83 45.76 13.86
C LYS A 765 29.66 46.50 13.21
N ASP A 766 28.53 46.64 13.91
CA ASP A 766 27.26 47.17 13.39
C ASP A 766 26.74 46.42 12.13
N ASP A 767 26.79 45.08 12.16
CA ASP A 767 26.54 44.20 10.99
C ASP A 767 25.19 43.44 11.09
N ILE A 768 24.17 44.05 11.69
CA ILE A 768 22.82 43.47 11.81
C ILE A 768 21.94 43.94 10.64
N ARG A 769 21.70 43.03 9.69
CA ARG A 769 20.60 42.99 8.70
C ARG A 769 19.86 44.33 8.50
N ARG A 770 20.46 45.31 7.81
CA ARG A 770 19.76 46.55 7.46
C ARG A 770 19.03 46.40 6.13
N LYS A 771 17.71 46.46 6.20
CA LYS A 771 16.79 46.71 5.07
C LYS A 771 16.56 48.22 4.82
N SER A 772 17.36 49.11 5.41
CA SER A 772 17.18 50.57 5.31
C SER A 772 18.54 51.28 5.27
N ASN A 773 18.59 52.39 4.52
CA ASN A 773 19.74 53.24 4.14
C ASN A 773 20.50 53.93 5.29
N ASN A 774 20.66 53.31 6.46
CA ASN A 774 21.47 53.89 7.54
C ASN A 774 22.92 53.40 7.45
N ASP A 775 23.86 54.34 7.39
CA ASP A 775 25.32 54.09 7.38
C ASP A 775 25.78 53.32 8.62
N ASN A 776 26.76 52.41 8.45
CA ASN A 776 27.39 51.68 9.56
C ASN A 776 27.95 52.69 10.58
N LYS A 777 27.48 52.65 11.84
CA LYS A 777 27.77 53.59 12.92
C LYS A 777 29.25 53.59 13.33
N LEU A 778 29.93 52.43 13.25
CA LEU A 778 31.37 52.36 13.50
C LEU A 778 32.16 53.05 12.38
N VAL A 779 31.76 52.82 11.12
CA VAL A 779 32.36 53.48 9.95
C VAL A 779 32.06 54.98 9.99
N ALA A 780 30.82 55.38 10.28
CA ALA A 780 30.43 56.78 10.40
C ALA A 780 31.18 57.51 11.52
N LEU A 781 31.43 56.84 12.67
CA LEU A 781 32.28 57.39 13.74
C LEU A 781 33.75 57.51 13.31
N LYS A 782 34.27 56.53 12.58
CA LYS A 782 35.64 56.57 12.05
C LYS A 782 35.80 57.69 11.01
N ASP A 783 34.83 57.84 10.13
CA ASP A 783 34.87 58.77 9.01
C ASP A 783 34.48 60.20 9.43
N ALA A 784 33.90 60.40 10.62
CA ALA A 784 33.67 61.71 11.25
C ALA A 784 34.97 62.46 11.63
N SER A 785 36.13 61.99 11.19
CA SER A 785 37.46 62.54 11.49
C SER A 785 37.77 63.82 10.69
N ASN A 786 37.00 64.89 10.90
CA ASN A 786 37.40 66.25 10.51
C ASN A 786 37.31 67.16 11.76
N HIS A 787 38.45 67.72 12.18
CA HIS A 787 38.59 68.63 13.34
C HIS A 787 37.72 69.90 13.29
N ASN A 788 36.93 70.10 12.23
CA ASN A 788 36.11 71.29 12.01
C ASN A 788 34.68 71.15 12.55
N ASP A 789 34.19 69.93 12.83
CA ASP A 789 32.84 69.71 13.38
C ASP A 789 32.86 68.71 14.55
N PHE A 790 33.32 69.22 15.69
CA PHE A 790 33.40 68.48 16.95
C PHE A 790 32.04 67.97 17.43
N LYS A 791 30.97 68.73 17.18
CA LYS A 791 29.60 68.36 17.52
C LYS A 791 29.17 67.09 16.79
N THR A 792 29.34 67.04 15.46
CA THR A 792 29.00 65.84 14.68
C THR A 792 29.81 64.62 15.14
N PHE A 793 31.09 64.79 15.49
CA PHE A 793 31.89 63.70 16.03
C PHE A 793 31.32 63.13 17.34
N VAL A 794 30.94 63.99 18.29
CA VAL A 794 30.34 63.57 19.56
C VAL A 794 28.97 62.90 19.33
N GLU A 795 28.15 63.39 18.41
CA GLU A 795 26.86 62.78 18.04
C GLU A 795 27.02 61.38 17.44
N LYS A 796 28.00 61.18 16.54
CA LYS A 796 28.30 59.84 15.99
C LYS A 796 28.85 58.90 17.06
N MET A 797 29.64 59.42 18.00
CA MET A 797 30.15 58.64 19.12
C MET A 797 29.02 58.20 20.06
N HIS A 798 28.09 59.10 20.38
CA HIS A 798 26.90 58.81 21.17
C HIS A 798 26.06 57.70 20.51
N ALA A 799 25.77 57.84 19.21
CA ALA A 799 24.98 56.85 18.45
C ALA A 799 25.63 55.45 18.41
N TYR A 800 26.96 55.39 18.42
CA TYR A 800 27.72 54.13 18.49
C TYR A 800 27.68 53.51 19.89
N PHE A 801 27.78 54.32 20.95
CA PHE A 801 27.62 53.83 22.33
C PHE A 801 26.20 53.35 22.62
N ASP A 802 25.18 54.03 22.10
CA ASP A 802 23.77 53.59 22.21
C ASP A 802 23.59 52.18 21.66
N LEU A 803 24.17 51.86 20.50
CA LEU A 803 24.09 50.54 19.87
C LEU A 803 24.58 49.43 20.81
N ILE A 804 25.69 49.68 21.50
CA ILE A 804 26.33 48.70 22.39
C ILE A 804 25.55 48.60 23.71
N TYR A 805 25.16 49.75 24.26
CA TYR A 805 24.37 49.82 25.48
C TYR A 805 23.02 49.11 25.32
N ASP A 806 22.29 49.38 24.23
CA ASP A 806 20.99 48.78 23.94
C ASP A 806 21.10 47.26 23.81
N TYR A 807 22.15 46.76 23.17
CA TYR A 807 22.40 45.32 23.08
C TYR A 807 22.64 44.69 24.46
N VAL A 808 23.52 45.28 25.27
CA VAL A 808 23.84 44.74 26.60
C VAL A 808 22.60 44.78 27.48
N LYS A 809 21.87 45.90 27.50
CA LYS A 809 20.59 46.03 28.21
C LYS A 809 19.58 44.97 27.78
N TYR A 810 19.39 44.76 26.47
CA TYR A 810 18.48 43.75 25.94
C TYR A 810 18.87 42.32 26.36
N GLN A 811 20.16 41.96 26.29
CA GLN A 811 20.64 40.64 26.71
C GLN A 811 20.37 40.41 28.20
N MET A 812 20.51 41.45 29.03
CA MET A 812 20.19 41.37 30.44
C MET A 812 18.71 41.20 30.69
N GLU A 813 17.85 42.04 30.08
CA GLU A 813 16.40 41.95 30.22
C GLU A 813 15.89 40.56 29.80
N GLU A 814 16.43 39.97 28.73
CA GLU A 814 16.10 38.60 28.28
C GLU A 814 16.62 37.51 29.23
N TYR A 815 17.74 37.74 29.92
CA TYR A 815 18.24 36.84 30.96
C TYR A 815 17.38 36.92 32.23
N VAL A 816 16.99 38.13 32.65
CA VAL A 816 16.09 38.36 33.81
C VAL A 816 14.73 37.70 33.59
N LYS A 817 14.16 37.76 32.38
CA LYS A 817 12.89 37.07 32.09
C LYS A 817 12.96 35.55 32.28
N LYS A 818 14.16 34.95 32.25
CA LYS A 818 14.38 33.50 32.34
C LYS A 818 14.81 33.04 33.74
N GLN A 819 15.14 33.94 34.67
CA GLN A 819 15.58 33.61 36.04
C GLN A 819 14.92 34.52 37.09
N SER A 820 14.97 34.13 38.37
CA SER A 820 14.21 34.76 39.46
C SER A 820 14.56 36.26 39.68
N PRO A 821 13.62 37.14 40.08
CA PRO A 821 13.69 38.58 39.78
C PRO A 821 14.57 39.48 40.67
N LEU A 822 15.03 39.03 41.84
CA LEU A 822 15.46 39.98 42.89
C LEU A 822 16.87 40.59 42.71
N GLU A 823 17.86 39.88 42.18
CA GLU A 823 19.25 40.38 42.10
C GLU A 823 19.61 41.05 40.76
N THR A 824 18.85 40.77 39.70
CA THR A 824 19.20 41.23 38.34
C THR A 824 18.60 42.60 37.98
N SER A 825 17.59 43.08 38.71
CA SER A 825 17.02 44.43 38.52
C SER A 825 18.00 45.54 38.91
N ASP A 826 18.72 45.37 40.04
CA ASP A 826 19.71 46.34 40.53
C ASP A 826 20.90 46.51 39.56
N ALA A 827 21.29 45.43 38.86
CA ALA A 827 22.33 45.47 37.83
C ALA A 827 21.94 46.37 36.64
N ILE A 828 20.70 46.23 36.17
CA ILE A 828 20.14 47.03 35.06
C ILE A 828 20.02 48.48 35.50
N ASP A 829 19.54 48.76 36.71
CA ASP A 829 19.40 50.12 37.24
C ASP A 829 20.75 50.83 37.37
N LYS A 830 21.79 50.12 37.81
CA LYS A 830 23.16 50.64 37.87
C LYS A 830 23.75 50.87 36.47
N LEU A 831 23.48 49.98 35.51
CA LEU A 831 23.88 50.15 34.12
C LEU A 831 23.20 51.38 33.48
N VAL A 832 21.90 51.59 33.74
CA VAL A 832 21.15 52.81 33.35
C VAL A 832 21.79 54.05 33.96
N ARG A 833 22.19 54.01 35.23
CA ARG A 833 22.86 55.14 35.90
C ARG A 833 24.18 55.50 35.22
N VAL A 834 25.01 54.51 34.86
CA VAL A 834 26.27 54.73 34.12
C VAL A 834 25.99 55.42 32.77
N LYS A 835 24.99 54.95 32.02
CA LYS A 835 24.58 55.55 30.74
C LYS A 835 24.13 57.00 30.89
N GLN A 836 23.26 57.29 31.86
CA GLN A 836 22.80 58.66 32.12
C GLN A 836 23.96 59.63 32.43
N LYS A 837 24.99 59.18 33.18
CA LYS A 837 26.15 60.03 33.47
C LYS A 837 27.04 60.22 32.24
N LEU A 838 27.19 59.20 31.40
CA LEU A 838 27.93 59.29 30.14
C LEU A 838 27.24 60.28 29.20
N ASP A 839 25.93 60.15 29.02
CA ASP A 839 25.13 61.01 28.13
C ASP A 839 25.24 62.48 28.54
N LYS A 840 25.09 62.77 29.84
CA LYS A 840 25.28 64.12 30.38
C LYS A 840 26.68 64.68 30.13
N THR A 841 27.70 63.83 30.21
CA THR A 841 29.09 64.24 29.92
C THR A 841 29.26 64.59 28.44
N LEU A 842 28.68 63.78 27.53
CA LEU A 842 28.77 64.00 26.08
C LEU A 842 27.90 65.19 25.61
N GLU A 843 26.71 65.37 26.17
CA GLU A 843 25.82 66.50 25.91
C GLU A 843 26.45 67.83 26.37
N GLY A 844 27.03 67.84 27.57
CA GLY A 844 27.75 69.00 28.09
C GLY A 844 28.91 69.40 27.17
N LEU A 845 29.68 68.42 26.70
CA LEU A 845 30.79 68.61 25.77
C LEU A 845 30.32 69.14 24.40
N THR A 846 29.16 68.68 23.92
CA THR A 846 28.53 69.15 22.68
C THR A 846 28.04 70.60 22.78
N THR A 847 27.63 71.02 23.98
CA THR A 847 27.09 72.36 24.23
C THR A 847 28.20 73.38 24.47
N SER A 848 29.23 73.03 25.25
CA SER A 848 30.32 73.95 25.59
C SER A 848 31.35 74.10 24.46
N ASN A 849 31.58 73.05 23.65
CA ASN A 849 32.70 72.96 22.69
C ASN A 849 34.11 73.12 23.32
N HIS A 850 34.24 73.14 24.65
CA HIS A 850 35.51 73.20 25.38
C HIS A 850 35.43 72.49 26.73
N PHE A 851 36.59 72.17 27.31
CA PHE A 851 36.68 71.53 28.63
C PHE A 851 36.55 72.58 29.74
N ASP A 852 35.35 72.72 30.30
CA ASP A 852 35.05 73.62 31.42
C ASP A 852 34.98 72.88 32.76
N TYR A 853 34.72 73.63 33.83
CA TYR A 853 34.54 73.05 35.17
C TYR A 853 33.33 72.09 35.24
N THR A 854 32.28 72.36 34.47
CA THR A 854 31.08 71.53 34.40
C THR A 854 31.37 70.17 33.75
N PHE A 855 32.19 70.14 32.70
CA PHE A 855 32.70 68.94 32.05
C PHE A 855 33.49 68.08 33.03
N LYS A 856 34.44 68.67 33.77
CA LYS A 856 35.19 67.96 34.81
C LYS A 856 34.25 67.34 35.86
N THR A 857 33.30 68.13 36.36
CA THR A 857 32.28 67.66 37.32
C THR A 857 31.47 66.48 36.78
N ASN A 858 31.11 66.50 35.49
CA ASN A 858 30.38 65.42 34.85
C ASN A 858 31.25 64.15 34.69
N VAL A 859 32.53 64.28 34.34
CA VAL A 859 33.49 63.17 34.27
C VAL A 859 33.71 62.55 35.66
N ASP A 860 33.82 63.35 36.72
CA ASP A 860 33.95 62.86 38.10
C ASP A 860 32.69 62.10 38.54
N ALA A 861 31.50 62.60 38.18
CA ALA A 861 30.23 61.91 38.44
C ALA A 861 30.10 60.58 37.66
N LEU A 862 30.63 60.52 36.43
CA LEU A 862 30.71 59.29 35.63
C LEU A 862 31.65 58.27 36.28
N ASN A 863 32.85 58.68 36.70
CA ASN A 863 33.79 57.83 37.43
C ASN A 863 33.18 57.31 38.75
N GLY A 864 32.44 58.16 39.48
CA GLY A 864 31.70 57.74 40.67
C GLY A 864 30.64 56.67 40.38
N ALA A 865 29.88 56.81 39.29
CA ALA A 865 28.91 55.80 38.87
C ALA A 865 29.57 54.47 38.45
N LEU A 866 30.71 54.52 37.75
CA LEU A 866 31.49 53.35 37.36
C LEU A 866 32.10 52.59 38.56
N ASN A 867 32.56 53.31 39.58
CA ASN A 867 33.08 52.70 40.81
C ASN A 867 31.98 51.96 41.58
N TYR A 868 30.75 52.48 41.55
CA TYR A 868 29.59 51.85 42.17
C TYR A 868 29.03 50.69 41.34
N PHE A 869 29.25 50.71 40.02
CA PHE A 869 28.91 49.63 39.12
C PHE A 869 29.93 48.49 39.26
N ALA A 870 29.58 47.39 39.93
CA ALA A 870 30.48 46.26 40.18
C ALA A 870 29.94 44.96 39.51
N PRO A 871 30.14 44.80 38.19
CA PRO A 871 29.65 43.67 37.39
C PRO A 871 29.95 42.28 37.97
N SER A 872 31.14 42.10 38.56
CA SER A 872 31.60 40.84 39.15
C SER A 872 30.76 40.32 40.31
N LYS A 873 29.89 41.16 40.89
CA LYS A 873 28.96 40.77 41.97
C LYS A 873 27.62 40.21 41.46
N PHE A 874 27.34 40.27 40.15
CA PHE A 874 26.03 39.92 39.57
C PHE A 874 26.00 38.53 38.91
N GLY A 875 26.59 37.51 39.56
CA GLY A 875 26.91 36.19 39.00
C GLY A 875 26.01 35.66 37.87
N GLY A 876 26.63 35.20 36.78
CA GLY A 876 25.93 34.61 35.62
C GLY A 876 26.58 34.96 34.28
N PRO A 877 26.11 34.39 33.15
CA PRO A 877 26.67 34.63 31.81
C PRO A 877 26.57 36.08 31.32
N CYS A 878 25.85 36.95 32.03
CA CYS A 878 25.75 38.38 31.73
C CYS A 878 26.84 39.23 32.40
N THR A 879 27.61 38.70 33.36
CA THR A 879 28.68 39.46 34.05
C THR A 879 29.75 39.93 33.07
N VAL A 880 30.14 39.06 32.13
CA VAL A 880 31.12 39.39 31.08
C VAL A 880 30.66 40.58 30.23
N LEU A 881 29.38 40.63 29.86
CA LEU A 881 28.84 41.76 29.07
C LEU A 881 28.78 43.07 29.87
N LEU A 882 28.57 42.98 31.18
CA LEU A 882 28.58 44.15 32.06
C LEU A 882 30.00 44.66 32.34
N ASP A 883 30.95 43.74 32.55
CA ASP A 883 32.37 44.04 32.66
C ASP A 883 32.85 44.77 31.41
N VAL A 884 32.41 44.33 30.23
CA VAL A 884 32.74 44.99 28.96
C VAL A 884 32.32 46.46 28.94
N VAL A 885 31.06 46.75 29.31
CA VAL A 885 30.58 48.14 29.30
C VAL A 885 31.30 48.97 30.37
N LYS A 886 31.54 48.39 31.56
CA LYS A 886 32.28 49.06 32.63
C LYS A 886 33.69 49.42 32.17
N GLU A 887 34.48 48.44 31.74
CA GLU A 887 35.89 48.62 31.35
C GLU A 887 36.02 49.55 30.15
N GLY A 888 35.09 49.45 29.18
CA GLY A 888 35.04 50.37 28.04
C GLY A 888 34.78 51.83 28.45
N VAL A 889 33.73 52.07 29.23
CA VAL A 889 33.37 53.42 29.67
C VAL A 889 34.40 53.98 30.66
N GLN A 890 35.00 53.13 31.50
CA GLN A 890 36.08 53.51 32.42
C GLN A 890 37.36 53.91 31.68
N ALA A 891 37.75 53.17 30.65
CA ALA A 891 38.89 53.54 29.80
C ALA A 891 38.64 54.87 29.08
N LEU A 892 37.41 55.14 28.63
CA LEU A 892 37.04 56.43 28.04
C LEU A 892 37.08 57.56 29.08
N ALA A 893 36.43 57.38 30.22
CA ALA A 893 36.39 58.36 31.30
C ALA A 893 37.80 58.72 31.80
N GLY A 894 38.70 57.74 31.86
CA GLY A 894 40.10 57.94 32.21
C GLY A 894 40.88 58.79 31.18
N GLN A 895 40.50 58.79 29.90
CA GLN A 895 41.08 59.71 28.92
C GLN A 895 40.44 61.10 29.00
N LEU A 896 39.11 61.17 29.18
CA LEU A 896 38.40 62.44 29.37
C LEU A 896 38.87 63.19 30.63
N GLY A 897 39.20 62.46 31.70
CA GLY A 897 39.73 63.03 32.94
C GLY A 897 41.14 63.62 32.84
N LYS A 898 41.83 63.44 31.71
CA LYS A 898 43.14 64.07 31.45
C LYS A 898 43.02 65.45 30.77
N ALA A 899 41.80 65.89 30.45
CA ALA A 899 41.58 67.19 29.85
C ALA A 899 42.07 68.32 30.77
N TYR A 900 42.81 69.27 30.22
CA TYR A 900 43.24 70.47 30.95
C TYR A 900 42.04 71.40 31.14
N VAL A 901 41.74 71.71 32.40
CA VAL A 901 40.75 72.72 32.80
C VAL A 901 41.49 73.77 33.63
N ASN A 902 41.41 75.04 33.22
CA ASN A 902 42.09 76.13 33.92
C ASN A 902 41.56 76.24 35.36
N THR A 903 42.47 76.19 36.34
CA THR A 903 42.21 76.28 37.78
C THR A 903 41.37 77.48 38.18
N TYR A 904 41.49 78.60 37.47
CA TYR A 904 40.86 79.88 37.81
C TYR A 904 39.62 80.22 36.98
N SER A 905 39.25 79.38 36.00
CA SER A 905 38.13 79.66 35.10
C SER A 905 36.79 79.65 35.86
N GLY A 906 36.14 80.81 35.94
CA GLY A 906 34.81 80.97 36.55
C GLY A 906 34.79 81.05 38.08
N LEU A 907 35.93 81.31 38.74
CA LEU A 907 35.97 81.53 40.19
C LEU A 907 35.49 82.93 40.59
N ASN A 908 34.63 83.01 41.61
CA ASN A 908 34.26 84.26 42.28
C ASN A 908 35.17 84.52 43.50
N PHE A 909 35.25 85.75 44.02
CA PHE A 909 35.91 86.00 45.30
C PHE A 909 35.21 85.20 46.40
N THR A 910 35.88 84.19 46.95
CA THR A 910 35.29 83.25 47.91
C THR A 910 35.50 83.66 49.36
N GLU A 911 36.40 84.60 49.62
CA GLU A 911 36.82 85.01 50.97
C GLU A 911 37.06 86.53 51.05
N SER A 912 37.05 87.08 52.27
CA SER A 912 37.33 88.51 52.49
C SER A 912 38.79 88.83 52.20
N LEU A 913 39.06 89.91 51.46
CA LEU A 913 40.41 90.38 51.14
C LEU A 913 41.11 91.10 52.32
N LEU A 914 40.33 91.61 53.26
CA LEU A 914 40.79 92.36 54.43
C LEU A 914 40.23 91.73 55.71
N ALA A 915 41.05 91.74 56.76
CA ALA A 915 40.65 91.42 58.12
C ALA A 915 40.94 92.62 59.04
N ASP A 916 40.16 92.77 60.11
CA ASP A 916 40.45 93.74 61.16
C ASP A 916 41.69 93.28 61.94
N LYS A 917 42.62 94.20 62.18
CA LYS A 917 43.83 93.90 62.95
C LYS A 917 43.45 93.75 64.42
N ASN A 918 43.29 92.50 64.87
CA ASN A 918 43.11 92.20 66.30
C ASN A 918 44.46 92.34 67.00
N ASP A 919 44.63 93.38 67.82
CA ASP A 919 45.78 93.56 68.68
C ASP A 919 45.88 92.40 69.68
N SER A 920 46.95 91.62 69.55
CA SER A 920 47.55 90.89 70.67
C SER A 920 49.00 91.33 70.83
N ALA A 921 49.21 92.61 71.13
CA ALA A 921 50.33 93.16 71.89
C ALA A 921 50.10 94.65 72.20
N SER A 922 50.39 95.06 73.44
CA SER A 922 50.10 96.34 74.12
C SER A 922 50.25 97.67 73.34
N PRO A 923 49.52 98.72 73.76
CA PRO A 923 49.47 100.03 73.11
C PRO A 923 50.72 100.88 73.40
N THR A 924 51.21 101.59 72.39
CA THR A 924 52.04 102.79 72.58
C THR A 924 51.53 103.94 71.72
N HIS A 925 51.64 105.13 72.29
CA HIS A 925 50.84 106.33 72.02
C HIS A 925 50.74 106.80 70.56
N GLY A 926 49.48 106.96 70.11
CA GLY A 926 49.03 107.96 69.12
C GLY A 926 49.08 107.54 67.65
N THR A 927 48.01 106.91 67.12
CA THR A 927 47.29 107.25 65.86
C THR A 927 46.24 106.18 65.47
N ASP A 928 45.03 106.65 65.17
CA ASP A 928 43.87 106.11 64.42
C ASP A 928 43.40 104.64 64.56
N ALA A 929 42.22 104.49 65.17
CA ALA A 929 41.39 103.29 65.11
C ALA A 929 40.80 103.09 63.70
N ASN A 930 41.45 102.28 62.87
CA ASN A 930 40.90 101.46 61.75
C ASN A 930 42.01 100.85 60.89
N GLN A 931 42.99 100.15 61.47
CA GLN A 931 44.04 99.49 60.69
C GLN A 931 43.57 98.10 60.23
N LYS A 932 43.29 97.94 58.93
CA LYS A 932 42.98 96.63 58.31
C LYS A 932 44.26 95.96 57.80
N THR A 933 44.36 94.65 57.93
CA THR A 933 45.46 93.84 57.34
C THR A 933 44.93 92.95 56.21
N LEU A 934 45.80 92.65 55.24
CA LEU A 934 45.49 91.69 54.18
C LEU A 934 45.32 90.29 54.79
N THR A 935 44.28 89.55 54.38
CA THR A 935 44.21 88.10 54.63
C THR A 935 45.18 87.36 53.70
N ASP A 936 45.50 86.09 54.00
CA ASP A 936 46.30 85.27 53.07
C ASP A 936 45.66 85.23 51.67
N TYR A 937 44.33 85.04 51.60
CA TYR A 937 43.57 85.13 50.34
C TYR A 937 43.68 86.51 49.67
N GLY A 938 43.57 87.58 50.46
CA GLY A 938 43.75 88.95 50.02
C GLY A 938 45.15 89.24 49.48
N GLU A 939 46.19 88.63 50.07
CA GLU A 939 47.58 88.75 49.62
C GLU A 939 47.80 88.09 48.27
N HIS A 940 47.30 86.86 48.08
CA HIS A 940 47.42 86.17 46.79
C HIS A 940 46.66 86.91 45.69
N CYS A 941 45.44 87.39 45.97
CA CYS A 941 44.66 88.20 45.02
C CYS A 941 45.35 89.53 44.69
N SER A 942 45.94 90.19 45.69
CA SER A 942 46.67 91.44 45.47
C SER A 942 47.94 91.21 44.65
N LYS A 943 48.68 90.13 44.89
CA LYS A 943 49.83 89.73 44.07
C LYS A 943 49.42 89.47 42.61
N ALA A 944 48.32 88.76 42.38
CA ALA A 944 47.78 88.52 41.04
C ALA A 944 47.32 89.83 40.36
N CYS A 945 46.77 90.78 41.12
CA CYS A 945 46.44 92.11 40.60
C CYS A 945 47.70 92.90 40.21
N LEU A 946 48.76 92.85 41.03
CA LEU A 946 50.03 93.53 40.75
C LEU A 946 50.75 92.98 39.51
N THR A 947 50.59 91.69 39.16
CA THR A 947 51.20 91.13 37.94
C THR A 947 50.53 91.62 36.67
N ILE A 948 49.21 91.85 36.67
CA ILE A 948 48.49 92.41 35.51
C ILE A 948 48.56 93.94 35.44
N LEU A 949 48.92 94.61 36.55
CA LEU A 949 48.94 96.07 36.66
C LEU A 949 49.88 96.73 35.63
N ASN A 950 51.02 96.11 35.33
CA ASN A 950 51.98 96.68 34.37
C ASN A 950 51.36 96.80 32.96
N THR A 951 50.69 95.74 32.50
CA THR A 951 49.99 95.72 31.21
C THR A 951 48.86 96.74 31.20
N ILE A 952 48.05 96.77 32.27
CA ILE A 952 46.93 97.71 32.41
C ILE A 952 47.44 99.16 32.40
N TYR A 953 48.47 99.47 33.18
CA TYR A 953 49.07 100.80 33.23
C TYR A 953 49.58 101.24 31.85
N HIS A 954 50.37 100.42 31.18
CA HIS A 954 50.95 100.79 29.89
C HIS A 954 49.89 100.95 28.80
N ASP A 955 48.94 100.02 28.70
CA ASP A 955 47.89 100.09 27.67
C ASP A 955 46.92 101.24 27.94
N ILE A 956 46.48 101.45 29.18
CA ILE A 956 45.58 102.56 29.54
C ILE A 956 46.30 103.92 29.44
N SER A 957 47.57 104.03 29.86
CA SER A 957 48.34 105.27 29.74
C SER A 957 48.59 105.62 28.28
N LYS A 958 48.91 104.62 27.45
CA LYS A 958 49.04 104.80 25.99
C LYS A 958 47.71 105.21 25.38
N LEU A 959 46.61 104.57 25.75
CA LEU A 959 45.28 104.91 25.30
C LEU A 959 44.91 106.36 25.68
N LYS A 960 45.14 106.76 26.93
CA LYS A 960 44.92 108.14 27.43
C LYS A 960 45.72 109.16 26.61
N TYR A 961 47.05 109.01 26.57
CA TYR A 961 47.94 109.95 25.89
C TYR A 961 47.64 110.04 24.38
N ARG A 962 47.42 108.90 23.72
CA ARG A 962 47.16 108.89 22.29
C ARG A 962 45.77 109.44 21.98
N CYS A 963 44.74 109.12 22.75
CA CYS A 963 43.38 109.67 22.58
C CYS A 963 43.26 111.16 22.91
N GLU A 964 44.11 111.70 23.78
CA GLU A 964 44.22 113.15 24.00
C GLU A 964 44.80 113.88 22.78
N ASN A 965 45.77 113.24 22.11
CA ASN A 965 46.57 113.82 21.05
C ASN A 965 46.19 113.24 19.67
N TYR A 966 46.90 112.20 19.24
CA TYR A 966 46.86 111.65 17.88
C TYR A 966 45.56 110.94 17.48
N TRP A 967 44.84 110.35 18.44
CA TRP A 967 43.62 109.55 18.20
C TRP A 967 42.34 110.30 18.55
N LYS A 968 42.41 111.60 18.84
CA LYS A 968 41.29 112.40 19.36
C LYS A 968 40.06 112.37 18.44
N THR A 969 40.27 112.35 17.13
CA THR A 969 39.21 112.34 16.11
C THR A 969 38.88 110.95 15.57
N GLU A 970 39.67 109.93 15.92
CA GLU A 970 39.52 108.57 15.38
C GLU A 970 38.27 107.89 15.97
N LYS A 971 37.53 107.15 15.15
CA LYS A 971 36.38 106.34 15.58
C LYS A 971 36.82 104.96 16.05
N ILE A 972 35.91 104.16 16.61
CA ILE A 972 36.21 102.78 17.04
C ILE A 972 35.96 101.80 15.88
N SER A 973 36.88 101.76 14.90
CA SER A 973 36.83 100.86 13.73
C SER A 973 38.23 100.41 13.32
N GLU A 974 38.38 99.28 12.62
CA GLU A 974 39.69 98.82 12.12
C GLU A 974 40.30 99.78 11.07
N THR A 975 39.44 100.49 10.33
CA THR A 975 39.81 101.40 9.23
C THR A 975 39.09 102.75 9.31
N ASN A 976 39.74 103.81 8.82
CA ASN A 976 39.19 105.14 8.57
C ASN A 976 39.28 105.45 7.07
N GLY A 977 38.21 105.12 6.34
CA GLY A 977 38.23 105.11 4.87
C GLY A 977 39.16 104.00 4.37
N ASP A 978 40.13 104.37 3.53
CA ASP A 978 41.11 103.44 2.95
C ASP A 978 42.41 103.30 3.78
N LYS A 979 42.47 103.90 4.98
CA LYS A 979 43.64 103.84 5.86
C LYS A 979 43.31 103.09 7.14
N ASP A 980 44.31 102.40 7.67
CA ASP A 980 44.23 101.76 8.98
C ASP A 980 43.92 102.78 10.07
N ASN A 981 42.98 102.43 10.96
CA ASN A 981 42.63 103.25 12.11
C ASN A 981 43.44 102.75 13.32
N PRO A 982 44.42 103.54 13.80
CA PRO A 982 45.32 103.10 14.85
C PRO A 982 44.62 102.91 16.21
N LEU A 983 43.49 103.58 16.46
CA LEU A 983 42.71 103.39 17.69
C LEU A 983 42.00 102.03 17.68
N GLY A 984 41.36 101.68 16.57
CA GLY A 984 40.66 100.39 16.45
C GLY A 984 41.62 99.20 16.47
N LEU A 985 42.74 99.28 15.72
CA LEU A 985 43.77 98.25 15.76
C LEU A 985 44.38 98.07 17.15
N PHE A 986 44.55 99.17 17.91
CA PHE A 986 45.00 99.10 19.29
C PHE A 986 44.00 98.37 20.20
N LEU A 987 42.71 98.67 20.09
CA LEU A 987 41.67 98.01 20.88
C LEU A 987 41.51 96.53 20.49
N GLN A 988 41.65 96.21 19.20
CA GLN A 988 41.69 94.81 18.72
C GLN A 988 42.87 94.06 19.34
N ARG A 989 44.05 94.69 19.42
CA ARG A 989 45.22 94.13 20.12
C ARG A 989 44.95 93.92 21.62
N CYS A 990 44.15 94.79 22.24
CA CYS A 990 43.70 94.64 23.62
C CYS A 990 42.57 93.60 23.80
N GLY A 991 42.16 92.91 22.73
CA GLY A 991 41.20 91.80 22.78
C GLY A 991 39.74 92.15 22.48
N PHE A 992 39.44 93.41 22.11
CA PHE A 992 38.06 93.83 21.78
C PHE A 992 37.68 93.46 20.34
N VAL A 993 36.41 93.11 20.12
CA VAL A 993 35.88 92.89 18.76
C VAL A 993 35.46 94.23 18.15
N ILE A 994 36.23 94.70 17.16
CA ILE A 994 36.05 96.01 16.52
C ILE A 994 35.36 95.89 15.16
N ALA A 995 34.54 96.89 14.82
CA ALA A 995 33.89 96.97 13.52
C ALA A 995 34.92 97.14 12.39
N LYS A 996 34.75 96.41 11.27
CA LYS A 996 35.68 96.50 10.12
C LYS A 996 35.72 97.88 9.46
N LYS A 997 34.59 98.59 9.44
CA LYS A 997 34.42 99.92 8.81
C LYS A 997 33.72 100.87 9.78
N GLN A 998 33.99 102.17 9.65
CA GLN A 998 33.45 103.23 10.52
C GLN A 998 31.91 103.32 10.60
N ASP A 999 31.20 102.76 9.61
CA ASP A 999 29.72 102.80 9.52
C ASP A 999 29.08 101.41 9.71
N SER A 1000 29.88 100.37 9.97
CA SER A 1000 29.38 99.02 10.27
C SER A 1000 28.77 98.97 11.67
N LYS A 1001 27.70 98.19 11.84
CA LYS A 1001 27.03 97.99 13.14
C LYS A 1001 27.52 96.73 13.87
N ASP A 1002 28.60 96.12 13.38
CA ASP A 1002 29.12 94.85 13.85
C ASP A 1002 30.22 95.08 14.91
N GLY A 1003 30.34 94.19 15.89
CA GLY A 1003 31.36 94.26 16.96
C GLY A 1003 30.85 94.77 18.32
N GLU A 1004 31.70 94.69 19.34
CA GLU A 1004 31.38 94.98 20.75
C GLU A 1004 31.12 96.47 21.03
N SER A 1005 31.62 97.36 20.17
CA SER A 1005 31.42 98.80 20.29
C SER A 1005 30.06 99.30 19.79
N GLN A 1006 29.30 98.44 19.07
CA GLN A 1006 28.04 98.77 18.38
C GLN A 1006 28.08 100.08 17.57
N CYS A 1007 29.27 100.54 17.18
CA CYS A 1007 29.58 101.75 16.41
C CYS A 1007 28.51 102.84 16.47
N ILE A 1008 28.24 103.37 17.67
CA ILE A 1008 27.57 104.66 17.77
C ILE A 1008 28.55 105.65 17.15
N THR A 1009 28.21 106.19 15.97
CA THR A 1009 29.05 107.10 15.18
C THR A 1009 29.51 108.35 15.95
N SER A 1010 29.00 108.56 17.17
CA SER A 1010 29.36 109.62 18.10
C SER A 1010 30.58 109.33 18.99
N VAL A 1011 31.05 108.08 19.15
CA VAL A 1011 32.16 107.77 20.07
C VAL A 1011 33.51 107.84 19.37
N THR A 1012 34.27 108.91 19.67
CA THR A 1012 35.64 109.13 19.17
C THR A 1012 36.68 108.92 20.27
N GLY A 1013 37.96 108.80 19.91
CA GLY A 1013 39.06 108.76 20.88
C GLY A 1013 39.02 109.93 21.87
N GLY A 1014 38.59 111.12 21.45
CA GLY A 1014 38.39 112.27 22.34
C GLY A 1014 37.31 112.04 23.40
N GLN A 1015 36.24 111.30 23.09
CA GLN A 1015 35.24 110.89 24.08
C GLN A 1015 35.78 109.81 25.02
N ILE A 1016 36.57 108.87 24.51
CA ILE A 1016 37.27 107.86 25.33
C ILE A 1016 38.18 108.56 26.34
N HIS A 1017 39.01 109.51 25.87
CA HIS A 1017 39.87 110.32 26.74
C HIS A 1017 39.05 111.07 27.80
N LYS A 1018 37.96 111.75 27.40
CA LYS A 1018 37.09 112.47 28.35
C LYS A 1018 36.56 111.53 29.44
N LYS A 1019 36.10 110.33 29.07
CA LYS A 1019 35.62 109.33 30.04
C LYS A 1019 36.73 108.79 30.94
N LEU A 1020 37.92 108.53 30.39
CA LEU A 1020 39.07 108.05 31.17
C LEU A 1020 39.50 109.06 32.24
N VAL A 1021 39.48 110.35 31.93
CA VAL A 1021 39.87 111.41 32.87
C VAL A 1021 38.73 111.82 33.81
N SER A 1022 37.47 111.68 33.40
CA SER A 1022 36.31 112.01 34.25
C SER A 1022 35.91 110.90 35.23
N SER A 1023 36.40 109.68 35.04
CA SER A 1023 36.05 108.55 35.91
C SER A 1023 36.84 108.66 37.22
N SER A 1024 36.14 108.89 38.34
CA SER A 1024 36.74 108.96 39.68
C SER A 1024 36.46 107.69 40.48
N VAL A 1025 37.45 107.22 41.26
CA VAL A 1025 37.22 106.17 42.27
C VAL A 1025 37.01 106.85 43.61
N SER A 1026 35.88 106.58 44.27
CA SER A 1026 35.68 106.95 45.67
C SER A 1026 36.34 105.89 46.56
N ALA A 1027 37.67 105.86 46.59
CA ALA A 1027 38.41 105.01 47.51
C ALA A 1027 38.92 105.88 48.67
N THR A 1028 38.30 105.72 49.83
CA THR A 1028 38.60 106.28 51.16
C THR A 1028 37.91 107.59 51.55
N SER A 1029 37.47 107.65 52.82
CA SER A 1029 36.60 108.67 53.44
C SER A 1029 37.26 110.04 53.68
N SER A 1030 38.23 110.45 52.86
CA SER A 1030 38.87 111.78 52.93
C SER A 1030 38.74 112.51 51.59
N SER A 1031 37.72 113.37 51.53
CA SER A 1031 37.46 114.58 50.70
C SER A 1031 38.25 114.96 49.41
N ASN A 1032 39.04 114.10 48.75
CA ASN A 1032 39.74 114.40 47.50
C ASN A 1032 39.46 113.33 46.43
N SER A 1033 38.44 113.53 45.58
CA SER A 1033 38.16 112.63 44.45
C SER A 1033 39.33 112.66 43.45
N ARG A 1034 40.06 111.55 43.32
CA ARG A 1034 41.09 111.39 42.28
C ARG A 1034 40.54 110.62 41.06
N PRO A 1035 40.95 110.98 39.83
CA PRO A 1035 40.67 110.18 38.65
C PRO A 1035 41.25 108.76 38.78
N VAL A 1036 40.52 107.74 38.33
CA VAL A 1036 40.95 106.32 38.28
C VAL A 1036 42.34 106.19 37.69
N ILE A 1037 42.59 106.93 36.61
CA ILE A 1037 43.87 106.87 35.90
C ILE A 1037 45.02 107.44 36.73
N GLY A 1038 44.76 108.48 37.53
CA GLY A 1038 45.73 109.00 38.49
C GLY A 1038 46.02 107.99 39.59
N THR A 1039 45.02 107.24 40.05
CA THR A 1039 45.22 106.16 41.02
C THR A 1039 46.07 105.02 40.44
N ILE A 1040 45.82 104.60 39.19
CA ILE A 1040 46.64 103.57 38.52
C ILE A 1040 48.08 104.08 38.32
N GLU A 1041 48.27 105.34 37.90
CA GLU A 1041 49.57 106.00 37.79
C GLU A 1041 50.32 106.02 39.14
N ASP A 1042 49.62 106.37 40.23
CA ASP A 1042 50.18 106.38 41.58
C ASP A 1042 50.59 104.97 42.03
N ILE A 1043 49.71 103.98 41.90
CA ILE A 1043 50.00 102.59 42.30
C ILE A 1043 51.17 102.03 41.48
N PHE A 1044 51.21 102.30 40.18
CA PHE A 1044 52.34 101.90 39.34
C PHE A 1044 53.64 102.59 39.75
N THR A 1045 53.58 103.88 40.10
CA THR A 1045 54.73 104.64 40.60
C THR A 1045 55.23 104.09 41.93
N TYR A 1046 54.32 103.77 42.85
CA TYR A 1046 54.67 103.13 44.12
C TYR A 1046 55.23 101.73 43.92
N LEU A 1047 54.67 100.92 43.03
CA LEU A 1047 55.19 99.59 42.69
C LEU A 1047 56.60 99.70 42.09
N THR A 1048 56.81 100.64 41.17
CA THR A 1048 58.13 100.90 40.57
C THR A 1048 59.12 101.34 41.64
N THR A 1049 58.72 102.22 42.56
CA THR A 1049 59.56 102.69 43.67
C THR A 1049 59.88 101.55 44.64
N TYR A 1050 58.89 100.72 44.95
CA TYR A 1050 59.06 99.52 45.77
C TYR A 1050 60.05 98.54 45.13
N ASN A 1051 59.92 98.27 43.83
CA ASN A 1051 60.85 97.41 43.10
C ASN A 1051 62.28 97.99 43.07
N LYS A 1052 62.43 99.31 42.92
CA LYS A 1052 63.73 100.01 43.03
C LYS A 1052 64.37 99.80 44.40
N ILE A 1053 63.61 100.04 45.48
CA ILE A 1053 64.10 99.89 46.86
C ILE A 1053 64.40 98.42 47.18
N GLY A 1054 63.51 97.49 46.79
CA GLY A 1054 63.70 96.06 47.00
C GLY A 1054 64.93 95.50 46.29
N HIS A 1055 65.25 96.02 45.09
CA HIS A 1055 66.47 95.64 44.39
C HIS A 1055 67.75 96.18 45.06
N ILE A 1056 67.73 97.39 45.65
CA ILE A 1056 68.84 97.95 46.44
C ILE A 1056 69.08 97.12 47.72
N ALA A 1057 68.01 96.78 48.44
CA ALA A 1057 68.09 95.95 49.64
C ALA A 1057 68.70 94.56 49.34
N SER A 1058 68.41 93.99 48.17
CA SER A 1058 68.98 92.73 47.71
C SER A 1058 70.48 92.81 47.42
N PHE A 1059 71.00 93.98 47.00
CA PHE A 1059 72.43 94.20 46.76
C PHE A 1059 73.25 94.38 48.05
N ALA A 1060 72.62 94.80 49.16
CA ALA A 1060 73.26 94.89 50.47
C ALA A 1060 73.52 93.52 51.12
N ALA A 1061 72.82 92.47 50.65
CA ALA A 1061 73.09 91.10 51.06
C ALA A 1061 74.35 90.57 50.33
N LYS A 1062 75.39 90.17 51.08
CA LYS A 1062 76.64 89.60 50.52
C LYS A 1062 76.48 88.18 49.95
N ARG A 1063 75.31 87.83 49.41
CA ARG A 1063 74.95 86.48 48.95
C ARG A 1063 74.41 86.52 47.52
N HIS A 1064 74.89 85.64 46.66
CA HIS A 1064 74.38 85.47 45.30
C HIS A 1064 72.99 84.79 45.30
N PRO A 1065 72.10 85.08 44.32
CA PRO A 1065 70.81 84.40 44.19
C PRO A 1065 71.01 82.87 44.06
N CYS A 1066 70.39 82.08 44.94
CA CYS A 1066 70.60 80.63 45.05
C CYS A 1066 69.39 79.80 44.58
N SER A 1067 68.22 80.43 44.36
CA SER A 1067 67.01 79.78 43.84
C SER A 1067 66.50 80.44 42.57
N VAL A 1068 65.74 79.70 41.75
CA VAL A 1068 65.07 80.25 40.55
C VAL A 1068 64.20 81.47 40.91
N ASN A 1069 63.52 81.45 42.06
CA ASN A 1069 62.73 82.58 42.54
C ASN A 1069 63.62 83.80 42.84
N GLU A 1070 64.74 83.62 43.56
CA GLU A 1070 65.69 84.70 43.84
C GLU A 1070 66.33 85.25 42.55
N MET A 1071 66.63 84.37 41.58
CA MET A 1071 67.16 84.77 40.26
C MET A 1071 66.13 85.58 39.45
N LEU A 1072 64.86 85.17 39.45
CA LEU A 1072 63.77 85.90 38.78
C LEU A 1072 63.44 87.22 39.46
N CYS A 1073 63.44 87.28 40.80
CA CYS A 1073 63.31 88.53 41.55
C CYS A 1073 64.47 89.49 41.27
N TRP A 1074 65.70 88.96 41.15
CA TRP A 1074 66.87 89.75 40.77
C TRP A 1074 66.75 90.30 39.35
N LEU A 1075 66.38 89.46 38.37
CA LEU A 1075 66.19 89.87 36.98
C LEU A 1075 65.03 90.86 36.79
N THR A 1076 63.94 90.71 37.53
CA THR A 1076 62.78 91.64 37.45
C THR A 1076 63.06 92.99 38.13
N GLY A 1077 63.95 93.03 39.13
CA GLY A 1077 64.43 94.28 39.72
C GLY A 1077 65.55 94.98 38.94
N LEU A 1078 66.24 94.25 38.05
CA LEU A 1078 67.38 94.77 37.29
C LEU A 1078 67.05 96.02 36.44
N PRO A 1079 65.94 96.10 35.66
CA PRO A 1079 65.55 97.30 34.90
C PRO A 1079 65.32 98.54 35.76
N HIS A 1080 65.11 98.34 37.07
CA HIS A 1080 64.85 99.39 38.03
C HIS A 1080 66.13 99.85 38.76
N ASN A 1081 67.30 99.25 38.48
CA ASN A 1081 68.60 99.64 39.04
C ASN A 1081 69.26 100.77 38.21
N GLY A 1082 69.96 101.71 38.86
CA GLY A 1082 70.78 102.73 38.19
C GLY A 1082 71.90 102.15 37.30
N ALA A 1083 72.42 100.96 37.62
CA ALA A 1083 73.42 100.25 36.81
C ALA A 1083 72.84 99.64 35.52
N PHE A 1084 71.52 99.52 35.39
CA PHE A 1084 70.88 98.97 34.19
C PHE A 1084 71.21 99.79 32.96
N SER A 1085 71.21 101.12 33.06
CA SER A 1085 71.51 101.99 31.92
C SER A 1085 72.92 101.80 31.35
N GLU A 1086 73.91 101.50 32.21
CA GLU A 1086 75.28 101.21 31.76
C GLU A 1086 75.42 99.77 31.26
N LEU A 1087 74.71 98.82 31.87
CA LEU A 1087 74.64 97.44 31.37
C LEU A 1087 73.97 97.38 29.99
N ASP A 1088 72.88 98.10 29.79
CA ASP A 1088 72.13 98.17 28.53
C ASP A 1088 72.99 98.78 27.42
N LYS A 1089 73.70 99.89 27.70
CA LYS A 1089 74.72 100.44 26.79
C LYS A 1089 75.84 99.44 26.49
N HIS A 1090 76.31 98.70 27.48
CA HIS A 1090 77.35 97.68 27.29
C HIS A 1090 76.85 96.53 26.40
N LEU A 1091 75.61 96.07 26.61
CA LEU A 1091 74.95 95.05 25.79
C LEU A 1091 74.67 95.55 24.36
N GLU A 1092 74.25 96.80 24.18
CA GLU A 1092 74.13 97.43 22.85
C GLU A 1092 75.48 97.45 22.13
N ASN A 1093 76.56 97.83 22.82
CA ASN A 1093 77.92 97.82 22.26
C ASN A 1093 78.37 96.40 21.87
N LEU A 1094 78.11 95.40 22.71
CA LEU A 1094 78.36 93.98 22.41
C LEU A 1094 77.55 93.49 21.19
N SER A 1095 76.29 93.91 21.05
CA SER A 1095 75.43 93.54 19.92
C SER A 1095 75.87 94.15 18.58
N ASN A 1096 76.66 95.22 18.64
CA ASN A 1096 77.22 95.96 17.51
C ASN A 1096 78.64 95.51 17.13
N ASP A 1097 79.26 94.60 17.90
CA ASP A 1097 80.55 94.00 17.56
C ASP A 1097 80.39 93.01 16.39
N LYS A 1098 80.99 93.37 15.25
CA LYS A 1098 80.91 92.60 13.99
C LYS A 1098 81.52 91.20 14.11
N HIS A 1099 82.43 90.96 15.06
CA HIS A 1099 83.06 89.65 15.22
C HIS A 1099 82.12 88.62 15.85
N LEU A 1100 81.23 89.03 16.75
CA LEU A 1100 80.29 88.15 17.46
C LEU A 1100 79.07 87.76 16.60
N ARG A 1101 78.60 88.64 15.70
CA ARG A 1101 77.49 88.34 14.74
C ARG A 1101 77.80 87.22 13.74
N ARG A 1102 79.07 86.86 13.53
CA ARG A 1102 79.48 85.84 12.56
C ARG A 1102 79.56 84.42 13.16
N ILE A 1103 79.65 84.30 14.48
CA ILE A 1103 79.87 83.00 15.17
C ILE A 1103 78.55 82.39 15.66
N TYR A 1104 77.52 83.21 15.94
CA TYR A 1104 76.20 82.74 16.36
C TYR A 1104 75.09 83.38 15.50
N PRO A 1105 74.71 82.74 14.36
CA PRO A 1105 73.71 83.31 13.45
C PRO A 1105 72.26 83.16 13.94
N TYR A 1106 72.02 82.49 15.08
CA TYR A 1106 70.67 82.22 15.62
C TYR A 1106 70.50 82.76 17.04
N SER A 1107 70.73 84.06 17.22
CA SER A 1107 70.22 84.78 18.38
C SER A 1107 69.54 86.09 17.96
N MET A 1108 68.27 85.97 17.57
CA MET A 1108 67.20 86.91 17.91
C MET A 1108 65.87 86.17 17.87
#